data_AF-A0AAD7F6Q6-F1
#
_entry.id   AF-A0AAD7F6Q6-F1
#
_cell.length_a   1.000
_cell.length_b   1.000
_cell.length_c   1.000
_cell.angle_alpha   90.00
_cell.angle_beta   90.00
_cell.angle_gamma   90.00
#
_symmetry.space_group_name_H-M   'P 1'
#
loop_
_entity.id
_entity.type
_entity.pdbx_description
1 polymer ?
#
loop_
_entity_poly.entity_id
_entity_poly.type
_entity_poly.pdbx_seq_one_letter_code
_entity_poly.pdbx_strand_id
1 'polypeptide(L)'
;MSSEALLTADYVNESHIRAFAEALDTDADFPDHPSKPVDASAPPSPVSSRIRKVSALSDFAPVNLKVKKRKRKDKMHLKASRHDWTFVLFRWPLLGFIFLFIAAQFGFYVFLRQLVNIKEWISAWRGKKGLLRKKLRASQTYEEWKEAALVLDEYLHFDEWKKEDEDPFYDWKLVRKVQHSLKTLREKNDVRACLGVLETCMRSNFAAVESPRLYSETFLGTKDLIESYFEEQEKALEFIRESPDLKIDEKKRFFKAANTNLGITALCLSGGASFGYYHCGVVKALLDEALLPRVITGTSAGGLIAALCCTRKDAELKQLLVPELANRITACEESLGIWIKRIWKTGARFDPILWARKCTFFTRGSMTFKEAYLRTGRILNISVIPADRHSPTRLLNYLTAPDTLIWSALLASAAVPGILPPVVLMQKLRDGSAVPWNWGSRFKDGSLRVDVPIQALHTYFNVTSPVVSQVNPHVHLFFFAPRGSAGKPVAHRKGKGWRGNFILSAAEQWLKHELTKNFKLIRDLELLPQLLGQDWSSVFLQRFDGNVTIWPRTRFWDWVRILSDPDPQELERMIRVGQLVTWPKLRIIANRAKIEKQIYLGRQSVRKSSKPKAAISSVDTTHQRHGNGLRVPTISTTPPPSGSDRPLSVDTDAEHAFTHNHRAFFRNKRLRISPSTSGTSTPNRHTDPLRSPATRRRWASSLLNGDGVSPPSNISTPGSEGFFTRLRTKSHSGTTVKEMPIDPTEDAWSSDTSDDDDLVEMPDDDRGTLVEESVE
;
A
#
# COMPACT_ATOMS: atom_id res chain seq x y z
N MET A 1 -22.68 -25.14 1.41
CA MET A 1 -21.79 -25.99 0.59
C MET A 1 -20.86 -26.71 1.54
N SER A 2 -20.65 -28.01 1.35
CA SER A 2 -19.63 -28.77 2.07
C SER A 2 -18.22 -28.32 1.65
N SER A 3 -17.21 -28.55 2.48
CA SER A 3 -15.80 -28.23 2.19
C SER A 3 -15.31 -28.88 0.90
N GLU A 4 -15.66 -30.16 0.72
CA GLU A 4 -15.33 -30.95 -0.47
C GLU A 4 -15.94 -30.36 -1.75
N ALA A 5 -17.19 -29.89 -1.68
CA ALA A 5 -17.86 -29.24 -2.82
C ALA A 5 -17.18 -27.90 -3.20
N LEU A 6 -16.60 -27.18 -2.24
CA LEU A 6 -15.85 -25.95 -2.54
C LEU A 6 -14.50 -26.22 -3.17
N LEU A 7 -13.84 -27.32 -2.79
CA LEU A 7 -12.53 -27.73 -3.30
C LEU A 7 -12.60 -28.43 -4.66
N THR A 8 -13.72 -29.09 -4.98
CA THR A 8 -13.92 -29.81 -6.26
C THR A 8 -14.64 -28.98 -7.32
N ALA A 9 -15.20 -27.82 -6.96
CA ALA A 9 -15.92 -26.97 -7.91
C ALA A 9 -15.06 -26.58 -9.12
N ASP A 10 -15.64 -26.77 -10.30
CA ASP A 10 -15.13 -26.24 -11.56
C ASP A 10 -15.86 -24.94 -11.91
N TYR A 11 -15.08 -23.91 -12.24
CA TYR A 11 -15.58 -22.58 -12.57
C TYR A 11 -15.14 -22.12 -13.96
N VAL A 12 -14.56 -23.01 -14.76
CA VAL A 12 -14.10 -22.69 -16.11
C VAL A 12 -15.30 -22.37 -17.00
N ASN A 13 -15.22 -21.22 -17.69
CA ASN A 13 -16.16 -20.87 -18.74
C ASN A 13 -15.42 -20.89 -20.08
N GLU A 14 -15.67 -21.93 -20.88
CA GLU A 14 -14.97 -22.17 -22.14
C GLU A 14 -15.16 -21.03 -23.16
N SER A 15 -16.30 -20.32 -23.16
CA SER A 15 -16.48 -19.19 -24.09
C SER A 15 -15.51 -18.05 -23.80
N HIS A 16 -15.26 -17.76 -22.53
CA HIS A 16 -14.35 -16.70 -22.11
C HIS A 16 -12.89 -17.08 -22.34
N ILE A 17 -12.54 -18.36 -22.14
CA ILE A 17 -11.19 -18.87 -22.41
C ILE A 17 -10.90 -18.85 -23.91
N ARG A 18 -11.87 -19.20 -24.77
CA ARG A 18 -11.73 -19.09 -26.23
C ARG A 18 -11.55 -17.65 -26.69
N ALA A 19 -12.37 -16.73 -26.18
CA ALA A 19 -12.22 -15.30 -26.48
C ALA A 19 -10.85 -14.75 -26.07
N PHE A 20 -10.27 -15.27 -24.99
CA PHE A 20 -8.92 -14.91 -24.56
C PHE A 20 -7.83 -15.50 -25.47
N ALA A 21 -7.98 -16.75 -25.90
CA ALA A 21 -7.07 -17.34 -26.88
C ALA A 21 -7.07 -16.55 -28.19
N GLU A 22 -8.25 -16.20 -28.70
CA GLU A 22 -8.40 -15.34 -29.88
C GLU A 22 -7.74 -13.97 -29.67
N ALA A 23 -7.92 -13.34 -28.50
CA ALA A 23 -7.28 -12.05 -28.20
C ALA A 23 -5.75 -12.13 -28.16
N LEU A 24 -5.17 -13.24 -27.66
CA LEU A 24 -3.72 -13.44 -27.66
C LEU A 24 -3.14 -13.59 -29.07
N ASP A 25 -3.88 -14.22 -29.97
CA ASP A 25 -3.47 -14.43 -31.36
C ASP A 25 -3.68 -13.16 -32.21
N THR A 26 -4.80 -12.45 -32.02
CA THR A 26 -5.16 -11.26 -32.83
C THR A 26 -4.20 -10.09 -32.59
N ASP A 27 -3.72 -9.92 -31.35
CA ASP A 27 -2.75 -8.88 -31.00
C ASP A 27 -1.29 -9.27 -31.36
N ALA A 28 -1.05 -10.39 -32.05
CA ALA A 28 0.28 -10.75 -32.57
C ALA A 28 0.65 -9.94 -33.84
N ASP A 29 -0.33 -9.35 -34.52
CA ASP A 29 -0.16 -8.62 -35.78
C ASP A 29 0.08 -7.10 -35.64
N PHE A 30 0.29 -6.59 -34.43
CA PHE A 30 0.80 -5.23 -34.19
C PHE A 30 2.32 -5.25 -33.90
N PRO A 31 3.20 -5.18 -34.92
CA PRO A 31 4.62 -4.97 -34.69
C PRO A 31 4.90 -3.54 -34.21
N ASP A 32 5.84 -3.41 -33.26
CA ASP A 32 6.46 -2.16 -32.77
C ASP A 32 7.25 -1.40 -33.87
N HIS A 33 6.60 -1.08 -34.99
CA HIS A 33 7.17 -0.31 -36.08
C HIS A 33 6.33 0.93 -36.39
N PRO A 34 6.95 2.12 -36.58
CA PRO A 34 6.22 3.30 -37.00
C PRO A 34 5.58 3.01 -38.36
N SER A 35 4.26 3.17 -38.41
CA SER A 35 3.39 2.98 -39.56
C SER A 35 4.07 3.42 -40.87
N LYS A 36 4.34 2.47 -41.76
CA LYS A 36 4.57 2.77 -43.19
C LYS A 36 3.22 3.16 -43.81
N PRO A 37 3.21 4.15 -44.73
CA PRO A 37 1.98 4.51 -45.43
C PRO A 37 1.59 3.37 -46.37
N VAL A 38 0.32 2.97 -46.32
CA VAL A 38 -0.28 1.99 -47.24
C VAL A 38 -0.48 2.69 -48.58
N ASP A 39 0.17 2.17 -49.63
CA ASP A 39 -0.08 2.58 -51.01
C ASP A 39 -1.48 2.13 -51.44
N ALA A 40 -2.22 3.07 -52.02
CA ALA A 40 -3.58 2.90 -52.47
C ALA A 40 -3.65 2.07 -53.76
N SER A 41 -4.45 1.01 -53.74
CA SER A 41 -5.24 0.62 -54.92
C SER A 41 -6.51 -0.09 -54.45
N ALA A 42 -7.64 0.58 -54.62
CA ALA A 42 -8.97 0.01 -54.49
C ALA A 42 -9.75 0.34 -55.76
N PRO A 43 -10.62 -0.55 -56.28
CA PRO A 43 -11.79 -0.17 -57.05
C PRO A 43 -13.04 -0.06 -56.14
N PRO A 44 -14.16 0.51 -56.63
CA PRO A 44 -14.84 1.61 -55.96
C PRO A 44 -15.99 1.22 -55.04
N SER A 45 -16.33 2.18 -54.18
CA SER A 45 -17.42 2.19 -53.20
C SER A 45 -18.79 2.51 -53.82
N PRO A 46 -19.88 2.38 -53.03
CA PRO A 46 -20.72 3.57 -52.85
C PRO A 46 -21.12 3.87 -51.39
N VAL A 47 -20.83 5.13 -50.99
CA VAL A 47 -21.67 6.10 -50.24
C VAL A 47 -22.28 5.63 -48.89
N SER A 48 -21.87 6.15 -47.71
CA SER A 48 -22.27 7.48 -47.22
C SER A 48 -21.58 7.93 -45.91
N SER A 49 -21.32 9.25 -45.85
CA SER A 49 -21.08 10.18 -44.72
C SER A 49 -19.89 10.01 -43.76
N ARG A 50 -18.84 10.80 -44.07
CA ARG A 50 -17.62 11.13 -43.30
C ARG A 50 -17.89 11.72 -41.90
N ILE A 51 -17.13 11.25 -40.91
CA ILE A 51 -16.73 12.02 -39.71
C ILE A 51 -15.35 12.65 -40.01
N ARG A 52 -15.25 13.98 -39.86
CA ARG A 52 -14.06 14.80 -40.14
C ARG A 52 -13.10 14.72 -38.95
N LYS A 53 -11.88 14.19 -39.13
CA LYS A 53 -10.78 14.40 -38.16
C LYS A 53 -10.09 15.73 -38.48
N VAL A 54 -10.08 16.63 -37.50
CA VAL A 54 -9.35 17.90 -37.57
C VAL A 54 -7.89 17.61 -37.19
N SER A 55 -6.97 17.74 -38.14
CA SER A 55 -5.53 17.77 -37.89
C SER A 55 -5.06 19.22 -38.00
N ALA A 56 -4.44 19.74 -36.93
CA ALA A 56 -3.79 21.03 -36.97
C ALA A 56 -2.62 20.98 -37.97
N LEU A 57 -2.73 21.76 -39.05
CA LEU A 57 -1.59 22.07 -39.91
C LEU A 57 -0.69 23.05 -39.16
N SER A 58 0.49 22.59 -38.74
CA SER A 58 1.57 23.47 -38.33
C SER A 58 2.27 23.99 -39.59
N ASP A 59 2.23 25.31 -39.75
CA ASP A 59 2.55 26.08 -40.96
C ASP A 59 4.04 26.47 -41.04
N PHE A 60 4.94 25.50 -40.88
CA PHE A 60 6.39 25.74 -41.00
C PHE A 60 7.10 24.57 -41.68
N ALA A 61 7.21 24.62 -43.01
CA ALA A 61 8.18 23.84 -43.76
C ALA A 61 8.75 24.67 -44.92
N PRO A 62 10.08 24.85 -45.04
CA PRO A 62 10.66 25.56 -46.17
C PRO A 62 10.60 24.70 -47.44
N VAL A 63 10.21 25.36 -48.53
CA VAL A 63 10.01 24.79 -49.87
C VAL A 63 11.36 24.69 -50.59
N ASN A 64 11.63 23.52 -51.19
CA ASN A 64 12.73 23.15 -52.10
C ASN A 64 14.07 22.69 -51.50
N LEU A 65 14.18 21.41 -51.15
CA LEU A 65 15.45 20.66 -51.14
C LEU A 65 15.32 19.37 -51.95
N LYS A 66 16.12 19.24 -53.01
CA LYS A 66 16.22 18.01 -53.83
C LYS A 66 16.91 16.90 -53.02
N VAL A 67 16.16 15.88 -52.62
CA VAL A 67 16.70 14.70 -51.92
C VAL A 67 17.23 13.68 -52.94
N LYS A 68 18.56 13.47 -52.99
CA LYS A 68 19.17 12.33 -53.72
C LYS A 68 18.73 11.01 -53.07
N LYS A 69 18.13 10.11 -53.86
CA LYS A 69 17.79 8.73 -53.45
C LYS A 69 19.07 7.96 -53.14
N ARG A 70 19.44 7.86 -51.86
CA ARG A 70 20.51 6.97 -51.37
C ARG A 70 19.92 5.56 -51.19
N LYS A 71 20.57 4.57 -51.81
CA LYS A 71 20.20 3.14 -51.73
C LYS A 71 19.94 2.71 -50.29
N ARG A 72 18.79 2.05 -50.09
CA ARG A 72 18.23 1.61 -48.81
C ARG A 72 18.83 0.26 -48.42
N LYS A 73 20.10 0.25 -47.98
CA LYS A 73 20.66 -0.79 -47.11
C LYS A 73 21.23 -0.06 -45.90
N ASP A 74 20.90 -0.55 -44.71
CA ASP A 74 21.40 -0.11 -43.39
C ASP A 74 20.82 1.19 -42.80
N LYS A 75 19.49 1.27 -42.71
CA LYS A 75 18.81 2.23 -41.82
C LYS A 75 17.79 1.54 -40.89
N MET A 76 18.22 0.47 -40.23
CA MET A 76 17.51 -0.13 -39.09
C MET A 76 18.38 -0.16 -37.83
N HIS A 77 19.31 0.82 -37.69
CA HIS A 77 20.13 1.03 -36.50
C HIS A 77 20.13 2.50 -36.04
N LEU A 78 19.08 3.26 -36.36
CA LEU A 78 18.99 4.69 -36.04
C LEU A 78 17.72 4.99 -35.23
N LYS A 79 17.76 4.58 -33.95
CA LYS A 79 17.16 5.27 -32.78
C LYS A 79 17.40 4.54 -31.44
N ALA A 80 18.42 3.69 -31.33
CA ALA A 80 19.03 3.43 -30.03
C ALA A 80 19.98 4.60 -29.75
N SER A 81 19.95 5.14 -28.53
CA SER A 81 20.88 6.18 -28.06
C SER A 81 22.28 5.88 -28.60
N ARG A 82 22.92 6.85 -29.28
CA ARG A 82 24.34 6.74 -29.63
C ARG A 82 25.09 6.80 -28.30
N HIS A 83 25.25 5.64 -27.68
CA HIS A 83 26.08 5.52 -26.49
C HIS A 83 27.50 5.90 -26.90
N ASP A 84 28.13 6.78 -26.11
CA ASP A 84 29.50 7.19 -26.36
C ASP A 84 30.41 5.96 -26.49
N TRP A 85 31.41 6.04 -27.37
CA TRP A 85 32.34 4.91 -27.55
C TRP A 85 33.04 4.52 -26.24
N THR A 86 33.27 5.50 -25.36
CA THR A 86 33.73 5.30 -23.98
C THR A 86 32.77 4.41 -23.18
N PHE A 87 31.45 4.65 -23.28
CA PHE A 87 30.45 3.80 -22.64
C PHE A 87 30.53 2.37 -23.15
N VAL A 88 30.58 2.15 -24.47
CA VAL A 88 30.63 0.79 -25.03
C VAL A 88 31.90 0.04 -24.61
N LEU A 89 33.05 0.74 -24.57
CA LEU A 89 34.34 0.17 -24.18
C LEU A 89 34.42 -0.16 -22.68
N PHE A 90 34.00 0.77 -21.82
CA PHE A 90 34.14 0.62 -20.37
C PHE A 90 32.97 -0.07 -19.69
N ARG A 91 31.80 -0.17 -20.33
CA ARG A 91 30.60 -0.78 -19.74
C ARG A 91 30.84 -2.17 -19.21
N TRP A 92 31.39 -3.08 -20.01
CA TRP A 92 31.55 -4.49 -19.62
C TRP A 92 32.66 -4.70 -18.58
N PRO A 93 33.86 -4.08 -18.71
CA PRO A 93 34.87 -4.12 -17.66
C PRO A 93 34.37 -3.53 -16.33
N LEU A 94 33.69 -2.37 -16.37
CA LEU A 94 33.14 -1.71 -15.18
C LEU A 94 32.04 -2.55 -14.54
N LEU A 95 31.12 -3.09 -15.34
CA LEU A 95 30.05 -3.97 -14.86
C LEU A 95 30.63 -5.24 -14.21
N GLY A 96 31.63 -5.87 -14.85
CA GLY A 96 32.32 -7.03 -14.30
C GLY A 96 33.02 -6.74 -12.98
N PHE A 97 33.72 -5.60 -12.89
CA PHE A 97 34.38 -5.15 -11.66
C PHE A 97 33.37 -4.89 -10.53
N ILE A 98 32.28 -4.17 -10.81
CA ILE A 98 31.22 -3.91 -9.82
C ILE A 98 30.57 -5.23 -9.38
N PHE A 99 30.29 -6.17 -10.29
CA PHE A 99 29.72 -7.47 -9.91
C PHE A 99 30.67 -8.32 -9.07
N LEU A 100 31.98 -8.30 -9.36
CA LEU A 100 32.97 -8.98 -8.54
C LEU A 100 32.98 -8.39 -7.12
N PHE A 101 32.93 -7.05 -7.02
CA PHE A 101 32.87 -6.36 -5.74
C PHE A 101 31.56 -6.66 -4.97
N ILE A 102 30.41 -6.63 -5.65
CA ILE A 102 29.12 -7.06 -5.09
C ILE A 102 29.18 -8.51 -4.62
N ALA A 103 29.76 -9.42 -5.40
CA ALA A 103 29.87 -10.83 -5.03
C ALA A 103 30.73 -11.03 -3.77
N ALA A 104 31.87 -10.34 -3.67
CA ALA A 104 32.72 -10.37 -2.49
C ALA A 104 32.01 -9.78 -1.25
N GLN A 105 31.39 -8.60 -1.38
CA GLN A 105 30.60 -7.98 -0.31
C GLN A 105 29.42 -8.86 0.11
N PHE A 106 28.72 -9.48 -0.84
CA PHE A 106 27.62 -10.39 -0.58
C PHE A 106 28.10 -11.66 0.15
N GLY A 107 29.25 -12.22 -0.25
CA GLY A 107 29.88 -13.33 0.46
C GLY A 107 30.21 -12.98 1.92
N PHE A 108 30.80 -11.81 2.15
CA PHE A 108 31.07 -11.31 3.50
C PHE A 108 29.78 -11.06 4.31
N TYR A 109 28.73 -10.57 3.65
CA TYR A 109 27.42 -10.35 4.26
C TYR A 109 26.81 -11.66 4.73
N VAL A 110 26.79 -12.70 3.88
CA VAL A 110 26.30 -14.02 4.23
C VAL A 110 27.11 -14.59 5.40
N PHE A 111 28.44 -14.46 5.37
CA PHE A 111 29.32 -14.91 6.46
C PHE A 111 28.98 -14.24 7.80
N LEU A 112 28.91 -12.90 7.83
CA LEU A 112 28.52 -12.15 9.03
C LEU A 112 27.13 -12.57 9.54
N ARG A 113 26.17 -12.80 8.64
CA ARG A 113 24.83 -13.27 9.01
C ARG A 113 24.87 -14.65 9.65
N GLN A 114 25.71 -15.58 9.18
CA GLN A 114 25.88 -16.88 9.83
C GLN A 114 26.49 -16.74 11.22
N LEU A 115 27.48 -15.85 11.40
CA LEU A 115 28.04 -15.57 12.73
C LEU A 115 26.98 -15.04 13.71
N VAL A 116 26.14 -14.09 13.28
CA VAL A 116 25.02 -13.61 14.11
C VAL A 116 24.08 -14.76 14.46
N ASN A 117 23.68 -15.57 13.47
CA ASN A 117 22.75 -16.66 13.66
C ASN A 117 23.30 -17.73 14.62
N ILE A 118 24.58 -18.10 14.50
CA ILE A 118 25.24 -19.06 15.38
C ILE A 118 25.29 -18.52 16.81
N LYS A 119 25.71 -17.27 16.99
CA LYS A 119 25.77 -16.62 18.31
C LYS A 119 24.40 -16.52 18.96
N GLU A 120 23.39 -16.09 18.22
CA GLU A 120 22.01 -16.06 18.69
C GLU A 120 21.49 -17.44 19.01
N TRP A 121 21.82 -18.45 18.21
CA TRP A 121 21.42 -19.82 18.47
C TRP A 121 22.02 -20.34 19.79
N ILE A 122 23.32 -20.12 20.00
CA ILE A 122 24.00 -20.50 21.24
C ILE A 122 23.38 -19.77 22.45
N SER A 123 23.11 -18.47 22.34
CA SER A 123 22.55 -17.68 23.45
C SER A 123 21.08 -18.00 23.73
N ALA A 124 20.27 -18.17 22.68
CA ALA A 124 18.83 -18.32 22.80
C ALA A 124 18.39 -19.73 23.18
N TRP A 125 19.17 -20.77 22.87
CA TRP A 125 18.74 -22.16 23.02
C TRP A 125 19.33 -22.89 24.23
N ARG A 126 20.08 -22.19 25.08
CA ARG A 126 20.63 -22.76 26.32
C ARG A 126 19.57 -22.87 27.43
N GLY A 127 19.60 -24.01 28.15
CA GLY A 127 18.82 -24.25 29.37
C GLY A 127 17.31 -24.12 29.21
N LYS A 128 16.65 -23.63 30.27
CA LYS A 128 15.18 -23.44 30.33
C LYS A 128 14.65 -22.50 29.25
N LYS A 129 15.43 -21.50 28.80
CA LYS A 129 15.08 -20.60 27.68
C LYS A 129 14.86 -21.37 26.37
N GLY A 130 15.71 -22.37 26.11
CA GLY A 130 15.59 -23.21 24.92
C GLY A 130 14.33 -24.07 24.94
N LEU A 131 13.99 -24.65 26.09
CA LEU A 131 12.78 -25.47 26.26
C LEU A 131 11.50 -24.66 26.02
N LEU A 132 11.40 -23.47 26.62
CA LEU A 132 10.23 -22.59 26.43
C LEU A 132 10.12 -22.11 24.97
N ARG A 133 11.24 -21.80 24.30
CA ARG A 133 11.25 -21.49 22.87
C ARG A 133 10.86 -22.68 21.98
N LYS A 134 11.17 -23.91 22.39
CA LYS A 134 10.68 -25.13 21.72
C LYS A 134 9.17 -25.24 21.87
N LYS A 135 8.64 -25.04 23.08
CA LYS A 135 7.18 -25.04 23.34
C LYS A 135 6.47 -23.99 22.47
N LEU A 136 6.99 -22.76 22.43
CA LEU A 136 6.47 -21.67 21.58
C LEU A 136 6.47 -22.01 20.08
N ARG A 137 7.44 -22.79 19.59
CA ARG A 137 7.50 -23.22 18.18
C ARG A 137 6.62 -24.44 17.90
N ALA A 138 6.32 -25.23 18.91
CA ALA A 138 5.51 -26.43 18.82
C ALA A 138 3.99 -26.15 18.84
N SER A 139 3.58 -24.97 19.32
CA SER A 139 2.18 -24.51 19.36
C SER A 139 1.47 -24.69 18.02
N GLN A 140 0.23 -25.16 18.09
CA GLN A 140 -0.63 -25.40 16.93
C GLN A 140 -1.73 -24.34 16.80
N THR A 141 -2.17 -23.79 17.92
CA THR A 141 -3.17 -22.72 17.96
C THR A 141 -2.56 -21.40 18.44
N TYR A 142 -3.24 -20.29 18.14
CA TYR A 142 -2.82 -18.98 18.64
C TYR A 142 -2.92 -18.89 20.17
N GLU A 143 -3.92 -19.53 20.77
CA GLU A 143 -4.10 -19.55 22.23
C GLU A 143 -2.92 -20.26 22.93
N GLU A 144 -2.55 -21.46 22.47
CA GLU A 144 -1.37 -22.18 22.97
C GLU A 144 -0.08 -21.36 22.78
N TRP A 145 0.04 -20.66 21.65
CA TRP A 145 1.18 -19.79 21.38
C TRP A 145 1.20 -18.59 22.33
N LYS A 146 0.04 -17.99 22.61
CA LYS A 146 -0.11 -16.86 23.54
C LYS A 146 0.27 -17.26 24.97
N GLU A 147 -0.20 -18.41 25.45
CA GLU A 147 0.16 -18.94 26.76
C GLU A 147 1.68 -19.22 26.86
N ALA A 148 2.26 -19.86 25.84
CA ALA A 148 3.69 -20.10 25.80
C ALA A 148 4.51 -18.81 25.74
N ALA A 149 4.00 -17.76 25.08
CA ALA A 149 4.63 -16.45 25.02
C ALA A 149 4.60 -15.75 26.39
N LEU A 150 3.47 -15.81 27.11
CA LEU A 150 3.33 -15.23 28.45
C LEU A 150 4.30 -15.88 29.44
N VAL A 151 4.38 -17.22 29.48
CA VAL A 151 5.33 -17.94 30.36
C VAL A 151 6.78 -17.57 30.03
N LEU A 152 7.07 -17.30 28.75
CA LEU A 152 8.41 -16.90 28.31
C LEU A 152 8.72 -15.44 28.66
N ASP A 153 7.76 -14.53 28.54
CA ASP A 153 7.88 -13.14 28.98
C ASP A 153 8.11 -13.05 30.49
N GLU A 154 7.36 -13.82 31.28
CA GLU A 154 7.48 -13.88 32.74
C GLU A 154 8.86 -14.40 33.15
N TYR A 155 9.30 -15.52 32.56
CA TYR A 155 10.61 -16.09 32.85
C TYR A 155 11.79 -15.19 32.45
N LEU A 156 11.60 -14.31 31.46
CA LEU A 156 12.63 -13.36 31.03
C LEU A 156 12.51 -11.99 31.70
N HIS A 157 11.52 -11.80 32.58
CA HIS A 157 11.20 -10.53 33.25
C HIS A 157 10.84 -9.41 32.27
N PHE A 158 10.21 -9.75 31.14
CA PHE A 158 9.73 -8.75 30.19
C PHE A 158 8.44 -8.08 30.64
N ASP A 159 7.69 -8.69 31.56
CA ASP A 159 6.49 -8.08 32.14
C ASP A 159 6.80 -6.89 33.06
N GLU A 160 7.98 -6.87 33.69
CA GLU A 160 8.44 -5.69 34.45
C GLU A 160 8.59 -4.47 33.54
N TRP A 161 9.12 -4.65 32.33
CA TRP A 161 9.22 -3.59 31.34
C TRP A 161 7.85 -3.11 30.83
N LYS A 162 6.83 -3.99 30.78
CA LYS A 162 5.47 -3.59 30.37
C LYS A 162 4.82 -2.60 31.35
N LYS A 163 5.11 -2.78 32.65
CA LYS A 163 4.60 -1.94 33.75
C LYS A 163 5.29 -0.58 33.85
N GLU A 164 6.52 -0.48 33.36
CA GLU A 164 7.26 0.78 33.31
C GLU A 164 6.71 1.63 32.15
N ASP A 165 6.07 2.75 32.44
CA ASP A 165 5.50 3.59 31.39
C ASP A 165 6.58 4.29 30.55
N GLU A 166 7.74 4.60 31.13
CA GLU A 166 8.78 5.37 30.46
C GLU A 166 9.46 4.56 29.35
N ASP A 167 9.55 5.14 28.15
CA ASP A 167 10.31 4.58 27.04
C ASP A 167 10.68 5.70 26.03
N PRO A 168 11.88 5.69 25.42
CA PRO A 168 12.28 6.70 24.43
C PRO A 168 11.52 6.64 23.11
N PHE A 169 10.83 5.53 22.80
CA PHE A 169 10.21 5.32 21.49
C PHE A 169 8.78 5.86 21.38
N TYR A 170 8.23 6.47 22.44
CA TYR A 170 6.93 7.14 22.43
C TYR A 170 6.81 8.24 23.50
N ASP A 171 5.90 9.18 23.30
CA ASP A 171 5.62 10.24 24.28
C ASP A 171 4.63 9.72 25.34
N TRP A 172 5.17 9.04 26.35
CA TRP A 172 4.40 8.44 27.43
C TRP A 172 3.64 9.48 28.27
N LYS A 173 4.19 10.69 28.45
CA LYS A 173 3.55 11.77 29.22
C LYS A 173 2.27 12.22 28.52
N LEU A 174 2.34 12.43 27.21
CA LEU A 174 1.19 12.80 26.40
C LEU A 174 0.13 11.68 26.37
N VAL A 175 0.55 10.43 26.19
CA VAL A 175 -0.39 9.28 26.18
C VAL A 175 -1.12 9.15 27.50
N ARG A 176 -0.41 9.19 28.64
CA ARG A 176 -1.01 9.12 29.98
C ARG A 176 -2.00 10.26 30.21
N LYS A 177 -1.63 11.47 29.80
CA LYS A 177 -2.47 12.67 29.92
C LYS A 177 -3.77 12.55 29.10
N VAL A 178 -3.67 12.09 27.86
CA VAL A 178 -4.83 11.89 26.98
C VAL A 178 -5.73 10.77 27.51
N GLN A 179 -5.14 9.64 27.93
CA GLN A 179 -5.88 8.51 28.51
C GLN A 179 -6.66 8.96 29.75
N HIS A 180 -6.01 9.64 30.69
CA HIS A 180 -6.65 10.15 31.90
C HIS A 180 -7.78 11.13 31.55
N SER A 181 -7.53 12.05 30.62
CA SER A 181 -8.55 13.02 30.18
C SER A 181 -9.77 12.32 29.57
N LEU A 182 -9.58 11.35 28.67
CA LEU A 182 -10.68 10.59 28.07
C LEU A 182 -11.50 9.85 29.13
N LYS A 183 -10.82 9.19 30.07
CA LYS A 183 -11.46 8.44 31.15
C LYS A 183 -12.29 9.36 32.05
N THR A 184 -11.71 10.46 32.53
CA THR A 184 -12.40 11.42 33.41
C THR A 184 -13.57 12.10 32.71
N LEU A 185 -13.43 12.47 31.43
CA LEU A 185 -14.51 13.10 30.67
C LEU A 185 -15.68 12.13 30.42
N ARG A 186 -15.37 10.85 30.16
CA ARG A 186 -16.38 9.79 30.03
C ARG A 186 -17.10 9.55 31.36
N GLU A 187 -16.38 9.47 32.48
CA GLU A 187 -16.97 9.31 33.82
C GLU A 187 -17.85 10.50 34.22
N LYS A 188 -17.49 11.72 33.81
CA LYS A 188 -18.31 12.93 33.99
C LYS A 188 -19.47 13.05 32.99
N ASN A 189 -19.62 12.12 32.06
CA ASN A 189 -20.56 12.17 30.94
C ASN A 189 -20.46 13.44 30.07
N ASP A 190 -19.28 14.07 29.98
CA ASP A 190 -19.07 15.23 29.11
C ASP A 190 -18.69 14.78 27.69
N VAL A 191 -19.73 14.60 26.88
CA VAL A 191 -19.62 14.11 25.50
C VAL A 191 -18.89 15.10 24.60
N ARG A 192 -19.10 16.41 24.79
CA ARG A 192 -18.51 17.44 23.91
C ARG A 192 -17.02 17.62 24.17
N ALA A 193 -16.60 17.62 25.43
CA ALA A 193 -15.19 17.66 25.75
C ALA A 193 -14.48 16.38 25.29
N CYS A 194 -15.10 15.21 25.50
CA CYS A 194 -14.55 13.93 25.03
C CYS A 194 -14.36 13.91 23.50
N LEU A 195 -15.34 14.43 22.75
CA LEU A 195 -15.25 14.61 21.30
C LEU A 195 -14.06 15.51 20.91
N GLY A 196 -13.83 16.62 21.62
CA GLY A 196 -12.71 17.54 21.34
C GLY A 196 -11.33 16.89 21.54
N VAL A 197 -11.18 16.07 22.58
CA VAL A 197 -9.94 15.31 22.83
C VAL A 197 -9.75 14.25 21.74
N LEU A 198 -10.78 13.48 21.41
CA LEU A 198 -10.71 12.47 20.36
C LEU A 198 -10.39 13.06 18.97
N GLU A 199 -10.97 14.21 18.61
CA GLU A 199 -10.61 14.90 17.35
C GLU A 199 -9.11 15.22 17.24
N THR A 200 -8.43 15.39 18.38
CA THR A 200 -7.01 15.73 18.43
C THR A 200 -6.11 14.49 18.38
N CYS A 201 -6.46 13.44 19.14
CA CYS A 201 -5.64 12.22 19.26
C CYS A 201 -5.84 11.21 18.12
N MET A 202 -6.96 11.29 17.39
CA MET A 202 -7.29 10.37 16.29
C MET A 202 -6.49 10.69 15.02
N ARG A 203 -5.19 10.33 15.04
CA ARG A 203 -4.24 10.51 13.92
C ARG A 203 -3.39 9.26 13.76
N SER A 204 -2.87 9.05 12.55
CA SER A 204 -1.87 8.00 12.29
C SER A 204 -0.64 8.19 13.18
N ASN A 205 -0.25 7.15 13.92
CA ASN A 205 0.92 7.13 14.80
C ASN A 205 0.99 8.30 15.83
N PHE A 206 -0.15 8.66 16.45
CA PHE A 206 -0.19 9.67 17.51
C PHE A 206 0.77 9.32 18.66
N ALA A 207 1.58 10.28 19.10
CA ALA A 207 2.58 10.10 20.16
C ALA A 207 3.58 8.93 19.92
N ALA A 208 3.70 8.45 18.68
CA ALA A 208 4.51 7.29 18.29
C ALA A 208 4.12 5.93 18.93
N VAL A 209 2.86 5.77 19.35
CA VAL A 209 2.35 4.53 19.98
C VAL A 209 2.38 3.29 19.06
N GLU A 210 2.46 3.49 17.73
CA GLU A 210 2.51 2.40 16.75
C GLU A 210 3.97 2.03 16.37
N SER A 211 4.96 2.53 17.10
CA SER A 211 6.38 2.25 16.84
C SER A 211 6.69 0.75 16.90
N PRO A 212 7.24 0.14 15.83
CA PRO A 212 7.58 -1.28 15.81
C PRO A 212 8.60 -1.70 16.88
N ARG A 213 9.35 -0.74 17.43
CA ARG A 213 10.34 -0.97 18.50
C ARG A 213 9.67 -1.39 19.81
N LEU A 214 8.57 -0.75 20.18
CA LEU A 214 7.82 -1.04 21.40
C LEU A 214 7.23 -2.46 21.41
N TYR A 215 6.91 -2.99 20.22
CA TYR A 215 6.43 -4.37 20.10
C TYR A 215 7.57 -5.38 20.00
N SER A 216 8.82 -4.94 19.86
CA SER A 216 9.98 -5.83 19.71
C SER A 216 10.63 -6.24 21.02
N GLU A 217 10.29 -5.63 22.15
CA GLU A 217 10.89 -5.92 23.47
C GLU A 217 10.27 -7.16 24.15
N THR A 218 9.02 -7.49 23.84
CA THR A 218 8.27 -8.61 24.42
C THR A 218 7.88 -9.63 23.35
N PHE A 219 7.53 -10.86 23.76
CA PHE A 219 6.93 -11.83 22.84
C PHE A 219 5.45 -11.53 22.58
N LEU A 220 4.72 -11.06 23.59
CA LEU A 220 3.31 -10.69 23.46
C LEU A 220 3.04 -9.26 23.96
N GLY A 221 2.33 -8.49 23.14
CA GLY A 221 1.84 -7.15 23.50
C GLY A 221 2.91 -6.07 23.48
N THR A 222 2.64 -4.97 24.19
CA THR A 222 3.58 -3.86 24.40
C THR A 222 3.42 -3.34 25.84
N LYS A 223 3.72 -2.05 26.09
CA LYS A 223 3.52 -1.38 27.39
C LYS A 223 2.04 -1.37 27.81
N ASP A 224 1.79 -1.53 29.11
CA ASP A 224 0.43 -1.56 29.67
C ASP A 224 -0.29 -0.21 29.47
N LEU A 225 0.44 0.90 29.51
CA LEU A 225 -0.09 2.23 29.22
C LEU A 225 -0.65 2.34 27.80
N ILE A 226 0.04 1.76 26.81
CA ILE A 226 -0.36 1.81 25.40
C ILE A 226 -1.60 0.94 25.17
N GLU A 227 -1.62 -0.27 25.73
CA GLU A 227 -2.78 -1.16 25.66
C GLU A 227 -4.01 -0.49 26.31
N SER A 228 -3.83 0.07 27.51
CA SER A 228 -4.90 0.78 28.24
C SER A 228 -5.38 2.05 27.51
N TYR A 229 -4.49 2.72 26.78
CA TYR A 229 -4.82 3.87 25.94
C TYR A 229 -5.72 3.45 24.76
N PHE A 230 -5.37 2.37 24.04
CA PHE A 230 -6.21 1.86 22.96
C PHE A 230 -7.59 1.39 23.45
N GLU A 231 -7.64 0.75 24.63
CA GLU A 231 -8.92 0.36 25.26
C GLU A 231 -9.78 1.56 25.64
N GLU A 232 -9.19 2.62 26.21
CA GLU A 232 -9.95 3.82 26.54
C GLU A 232 -10.40 4.58 25.29
N GLN A 233 -9.60 4.61 24.22
CA GLN A 233 -10.04 5.15 22.92
C GLN A 233 -11.23 4.39 22.34
N GLU A 234 -11.20 3.05 22.40
CA GLU A 234 -12.31 2.21 21.95
C GLU A 234 -13.60 2.55 22.72
N LYS A 235 -13.52 2.59 24.06
CA LYS A 235 -14.65 2.96 24.93
C LYS A 235 -15.15 4.38 24.67
N ALA A 236 -14.25 5.34 24.44
CA ALA A 236 -14.61 6.72 24.16
C ALA A 236 -15.30 6.87 22.78
N LEU A 237 -14.86 6.13 21.76
CA LEU A 237 -15.53 6.11 20.44
C LEU A 237 -16.92 5.49 20.52
N GLU A 238 -17.08 4.42 21.30
CA GLU A 238 -18.37 3.80 21.59
C GLU A 238 -19.31 4.76 22.33
N PHE A 239 -18.81 5.45 23.35
CA PHE A 239 -19.55 6.48 24.09
C PHE A 239 -20.08 7.60 23.17
N ILE A 240 -19.26 8.11 22.25
CA ILE A 240 -19.69 9.13 21.26
C ILE A 240 -20.73 8.56 20.28
N ARG A 241 -20.58 7.29 19.87
CA ARG A 241 -21.51 6.63 18.97
C ARG A 241 -22.90 6.55 19.60
N GLU A 242 -22.97 6.19 20.87
CA GLU A 242 -24.23 5.88 21.59
C GLU A 242 -24.88 7.10 22.25
N SER A 243 -24.11 8.14 22.59
CA SER A 243 -24.65 9.33 23.25
C SER A 243 -25.74 10.04 22.44
N PRO A 244 -26.91 10.36 23.03
CA PRO A 244 -27.95 11.12 22.36
C PRO A 244 -27.66 12.63 22.24
N ASP A 245 -26.67 13.15 22.99
CA ASP A 245 -26.42 14.59 23.16
C ASP A 245 -25.79 15.26 21.94
N LEU A 246 -25.29 14.47 20.99
CA LEU A 246 -24.69 14.94 19.74
C LEU A 246 -25.64 14.77 18.57
N LYS A 247 -25.77 15.83 17.77
CA LYS A 247 -26.52 15.80 16.51
C LYS A 247 -25.89 14.77 15.55
N ILE A 248 -26.72 14.13 14.73
CA ILE A 248 -26.28 13.14 13.74
C ILE A 248 -25.23 13.72 12.78
N ASP A 249 -25.39 14.99 12.39
CA ASP A 249 -24.44 15.69 11.52
C ASP A 249 -23.06 15.91 12.16
N GLU A 250 -23.02 16.17 13.47
CA GLU A 250 -21.76 16.32 14.21
C GLU A 250 -21.03 14.98 14.28
N LYS A 251 -21.74 13.90 14.63
CA LYS A 251 -21.21 12.54 14.59
C LYS A 251 -20.70 12.17 13.18
N LYS A 252 -21.45 12.54 12.13
CA LYS A 252 -21.05 12.32 10.73
C LYS A 252 -19.73 12.99 10.40
N ARG A 253 -19.58 14.26 10.79
CA ARG A 253 -18.35 15.03 10.56
C ARG A 253 -17.18 14.42 11.33
N PHE A 254 -17.40 14.08 12.60
CA PHE A 254 -16.38 13.46 13.45
C PHE A 254 -15.88 12.14 12.87
N PHE A 255 -16.76 11.15 12.64
CA PHE A 255 -16.34 9.84 12.16
C PHE A 255 -15.73 9.89 10.75
N LYS A 256 -16.17 10.84 9.90
CA LYS A 256 -15.51 11.10 8.60
C LYS A 256 -14.10 11.65 8.78
N ALA A 257 -13.91 12.62 9.68
CA ALA A 257 -12.60 13.21 9.97
C ALA A 257 -11.65 12.18 10.62
N ALA A 258 -12.13 11.43 11.62
CA ALA A 258 -11.39 10.36 12.28
C ALA A 258 -10.90 9.29 11.29
N ASN A 259 -11.76 8.85 10.37
CA ASN A 259 -11.37 7.90 9.31
C ASN A 259 -10.33 8.47 8.35
N THR A 260 -10.39 9.78 8.07
CA THR A 260 -9.44 10.43 7.17
C THR A 260 -8.08 10.61 7.84
N ASN A 261 -8.07 10.98 9.12
CA ASN A 261 -6.85 11.25 9.89
C ASN A 261 -6.13 9.98 10.35
N LEU A 262 -6.88 8.94 10.75
CA LEU A 262 -6.30 7.65 11.12
C LEU A 262 -5.83 6.89 9.87
N GLY A 263 -6.63 6.94 8.80
CA GLY A 263 -6.50 6.07 7.63
C GLY A 263 -6.93 4.64 7.93
N ILE A 264 -6.64 3.74 6.99
CA ILE A 264 -7.04 2.33 7.07
C ILE A 264 -5.84 1.39 6.93
N THR A 265 -6.01 0.17 7.42
CA THR A 265 -5.04 -0.91 7.27
C THR A 265 -5.26 -1.66 5.95
N ALA A 266 -4.16 -2.01 5.27
CA ALA A 266 -4.19 -2.88 4.09
C ALA A 266 -3.28 -4.09 4.26
N LEU A 267 -3.67 -5.24 3.69
CA LEU A 267 -2.82 -6.42 3.59
C LEU A 267 -2.16 -6.46 2.21
N CYS A 268 -0.83 -6.44 2.16
CA CYS A 268 -0.06 -6.49 0.92
C CYS A 268 0.64 -7.84 0.79
N LEU A 269 0.26 -8.63 -0.22
CA LEU A 269 0.83 -9.94 -0.50
C LEU A 269 1.80 -9.85 -1.69
N SER A 270 3.09 -9.99 -1.40
CA SER A 270 4.16 -9.90 -2.39
C SER A 270 4.32 -11.16 -3.27
N GLY A 271 4.96 -11.01 -4.42
CA GLY A 271 5.16 -12.08 -5.41
C GLY A 271 6.45 -12.89 -5.25
N GLY A 272 6.38 -14.12 -4.72
CA GLY A 272 7.58 -14.94 -4.45
C GLY A 272 7.61 -16.33 -5.09
N ALA A 273 7.00 -16.52 -6.27
CA ALA A 273 6.78 -17.86 -6.86
C ALA A 273 6.14 -18.82 -5.84
N SER A 274 6.67 -20.04 -5.63
CA SER A 274 6.09 -20.99 -4.67
C SER A 274 6.13 -20.48 -3.21
N PHE A 275 7.01 -19.52 -2.85
CA PHE A 275 6.98 -18.90 -1.53
C PHE A 275 5.69 -18.10 -1.29
N GLY A 276 4.95 -17.76 -2.35
CA GLY A 276 3.61 -17.18 -2.24
C GLY A 276 2.63 -18.04 -1.43
N TYR A 277 2.84 -19.36 -1.32
CA TYR A 277 1.95 -20.23 -0.54
C TYR A 277 2.10 -20.05 0.98
N TYR A 278 3.17 -19.41 1.47
CA TYR A 278 3.24 -18.98 2.88
C TYR A 278 2.15 -17.97 3.23
N HIS A 279 1.67 -17.18 2.26
CA HIS A 279 0.57 -16.23 2.44
C HIS A 279 -0.70 -16.92 2.92
N CYS A 280 -0.94 -18.18 2.55
CA CYS A 280 -2.09 -18.95 3.05
C CYS A 280 -2.11 -19.00 4.58
N GLY A 281 -0.94 -19.20 5.20
CA GLY A 281 -0.80 -19.18 6.66
C GLY A 281 -0.98 -17.81 7.28
N VAL A 282 -0.48 -16.77 6.63
CA VAL A 282 -0.65 -15.37 7.09
C VAL A 282 -2.12 -14.96 7.07
N VAL A 283 -2.80 -15.23 5.95
CA VAL A 283 -4.24 -14.98 5.80
C VAL A 283 -5.02 -15.81 6.82
N LYS A 284 -4.68 -17.09 7.00
CA LYS A 284 -5.36 -17.96 7.98
C LYS A 284 -5.24 -17.41 9.40
N ALA A 285 -4.05 -17.02 9.84
CA ALA A 285 -3.85 -16.41 11.16
C ALA A 285 -4.66 -15.11 11.35
N LEU A 286 -4.73 -14.25 10.32
CA LEU A 286 -5.55 -13.04 10.38
C LEU A 286 -7.05 -13.35 10.34
N LEU A 287 -7.47 -14.38 9.61
CA LEU A 287 -8.86 -14.78 9.47
C LEU A 287 -9.41 -15.46 10.74
N ASP A 288 -8.58 -16.29 11.39
CA ASP A 288 -8.94 -16.99 12.63
C ASP A 288 -9.24 -15.99 13.75
N GLU A 289 -8.42 -14.94 13.87
CA GLU A 289 -8.59 -13.85 14.85
C GLU A 289 -9.50 -12.70 14.39
N ALA A 290 -10.16 -12.82 13.23
CA ALA A 290 -11.01 -11.78 12.64
C ALA A 290 -10.31 -10.41 12.44
N LEU A 291 -9.01 -10.44 12.13
CA LEU A 291 -8.13 -9.29 11.87
C LEU A 291 -7.80 -9.10 10.39
N LEU A 292 -8.46 -9.83 9.48
CA LEU A 292 -8.21 -9.72 8.04
C LEU A 292 -8.65 -8.34 7.50
N PRO A 293 -7.73 -7.51 6.98
CA PRO A 293 -8.07 -6.17 6.49
C PRO A 293 -9.00 -6.19 5.28
N ARG A 294 -9.79 -5.13 5.11
CA ARG A 294 -10.70 -4.99 3.96
C ARG A 294 -9.99 -4.68 2.65
N VAL A 295 -8.89 -3.94 2.70
CA VAL A 295 -8.07 -3.63 1.52
C VAL A 295 -6.98 -4.68 1.42
N ILE A 296 -6.99 -5.44 0.33
CA ILE A 296 -6.00 -6.47 0.05
C ILE A 296 -5.37 -6.17 -1.30
N THR A 297 -4.05 -6.10 -1.35
CA THR A 297 -3.28 -6.00 -2.60
C THR A 297 -2.45 -7.25 -2.78
N GLY A 298 -2.29 -7.68 -4.02
CA GLY A 298 -1.40 -8.79 -4.34
C GLY A 298 -0.71 -8.61 -5.68
N THR A 299 0.51 -9.11 -5.76
CA THR A 299 1.34 -9.11 -6.97
C THR A 299 1.77 -10.53 -7.27
N SER A 300 1.69 -10.97 -8.54
CA SER A 300 2.07 -12.32 -8.98
C SER A 300 1.44 -13.42 -8.09
N ALA A 301 2.23 -14.32 -7.50
CA ALA A 301 1.75 -15.38 -6.59
C ALA A 301 0.96 -14.83 -5.37
N GLY A 302 1.31 -13.64 -4.87
CA GLY A 302 0.54 -12.94 -3.83
C GLY A 302 -0.83 -12.46 -4.33
N GLY A 303 -0.92 -12.10 -5.62
CA GLY A 303 -2.17 -11.79 -6.32
C GLY A 303 -3.14 -12.97 -6.32
N LEU A 304 -2.63 -14.19 -6.55
CA LEU A 304 -3.43 -15.42 -6.55
C LEU A 304 -4.14 -15.64 -5.20
N ILE A 305 -3.38 -15.49 -4.11
CA ILE A 305 -3.92 -15.63 -2.74
C ILE A 305 -4.82 -14.43 -2.38
N ALA A 306 -4.47 -13.21 -2.79
CA ALA A 306 -5.33 -12.03 -2.60
C ALA A 306 -6.69 -12.19 -3.29
N ALA A 307 -6.70 -12.72 -4.52
CA ALA A 307 -7.93 -13.01 -5.25
C ALA A 307 -8.75 -14.10 -4.57
N LEU A 308 -8.11 -15.18 -4.10
CA LEU A 308 -8.79 -16.21 -3.29
C LEU A 308 -9.51 -15.57 -2.10
N CYS A 309 -8.83 -14.68 -1.37
CA CYS A 309 -9.38 -13.96 -0.21
C CYS A 309 -10.52 -13.01 -0.55
N CYS A 310 -10.44 -12.29 -1.66
CA CYS A 310 -11.43 -11.27 -2.02
C CYS A 310 -12.65 -11.82 -2.75
N THR A 311 -12.58 -13.03 -3.30
CA THR A 311 -13.66 -13.65 -4.07
C THR A 311 -14.62 -14.49 -3.22
N ARG A 312 -14.22 -14.82 -1.99
CA ARG A 312 -14.92 -15.75 -1.09
C ARG A 312 -15.22 -15.11 0.27
N LYS A 313 -16.32 -15.54 0.90
CA LYS A 313 -16.68 -15.09 2.25
C LYS A 313 -15.81 -15.77 3.31
N ASP A 314 -15.78 -15.21 4.51
CA ASP A 314 -14.93 -15.67 5.64
C ASP A 314 -15.14 -17.14 5.97
N ALA A 315 -16.40 -17.58 6.02
CA ALA A 315 -16.74 -18.99 6.26
C ALA A 315 -16.25 -19.92 5.14
N GLU A 316 -16.33 -19.47 3.87
CA GLU A 316 -15.83 -20.23 2.72
C GLU A 316 -14.29 -20.31 2.76
N LEU A 317 -13.62 -19.21 3.14
CA LEU A 317 -12.15 -19.17 3.27
C LEU A 317 -11.63 -20.07 4.38
N LYS A 318 -12.29 -20.11 5.54
CA LYS A 318 -11.91 -21.00 6.65
C LYS A 318 -11.93 -22.48 6.22
N GLN A 319 -12.84 -22.85 5.32
CA GLN A 319 -12.92 -24.20 4.77
C GLN A 319 -11.90 -24.48 3.65
N LEU A 320 -11.39 -23.45 2.98
CA LEU A 320 -10.48 -23.57 1.84
C LEU A 320 -9.00 -23.44 2.20
N LEU A 321 -8.65 -22.77 3.30
CA LEU A 321 -7.27 -22.63 3.79
C LEU A 321 -6.84 -23.90 4.57
N VAL A 322 -6.95 -25.03 3.87
CA VAL A 322 -6.63 -26.38 4.33
C VAL A 322 -5.55 -27.01 3.43
N PRO A 323 -4.82 -28.04 3.90
CA PRO A 323 -3.78 -28.71 3.11
C PRO A 323 -4.24 -29.24 1.75
N GLU A 324 -5.50 -29.66 1.65
CA GLU A 324 -6.11 -30.17 0.41
C GLU A 324 -6.17 -29.14 -0.72
N LEU A 325 -6.03 -27.85 -0.40
CA LEU A 325 -5.90 -26.79 -1.40
C LEU A 325 -4.73 -27.03 -2.37
N ALA A 326 -3.69 -27.75 -1.93
CA ALA A 326 -2.54 -28.15 -2.74
C ALA A 326 -2.96 -28.87 -4.03
N ASN A 327 -4.02 -29.68 -3.99
CA ASN A 327 -4.52 -30.42 -5.15
C ASN A 327 -5.03 -29.50 -6.28
N ARG A 328 -5.31 -28.22 -5.98
CA ARG A 328 -5.71 -27.20 -6.97
C ARG A 328 -4.55 -26.27 -7.36
N ILE A 329 -3.41 -26.38 -6.69
CA ILE A 329 -2.19 -25.63 -6.97
C ILE A 329 -1.30 -26.48 -7.89
N THR A 330 -1.71 -26.63 -9.16
CA THR A 330 -0.98 -27.45 -10.14
C THR A 330 -0.29 -26.60 -11.21
N ALA A 331 0.23 -25.43 -10.84
CA ALA A 331 0.77 -24.45 -11.79
C ALA A 331 1.98 -25.00 -12.60
N CYS A 332 2.73 -25.95 -12.04
CA CYS A 332 3.95 -26.54 -12.56
C CYS A 332 3.83 -28.04 -12.88
N GLU A 333 2.63 -28.56 -13.18
CA GLU A 333 2.41 -30.01 -13.41
C GLU A 333 3.13 -30.59 -14.65
N GLU A 334 3.49 -29.74 -15.61
CA GLU A 334 4.13 -30.15 -16.86
C GLU A 334 5.60 -30.56 -16.64
N SER A 335 6.06 -31.56 -17.39
CA SER A 335 7.45 -32.04 -17.29
C SER A 335 8.47 -31.04 -17.84
N LEU A 336 9.71 -31.11 -17.32
CA LEU A 336 10.83 -30.27 -17.76
C LEU A 336 11.05 -30.30 -19.29
N GLY A 337 10.83 -31.46 -19.93
CA GLY A 337 10.99 -31.60 -21.38
C GLY A 337 9.99 -30.76 -22.20
N ILE A 338 8.74 -30.64 -21.72
CA ILE A 338 7.72 -29.79 -22.35
C ILE A 338 8.10 -28.31 -22.18
N TRP A 339 8.56 -27.92 -20.98
CA TRP A 339 9.01 -26.56 -20.74
C TRP A 339 10.18 -26.16 -21.61
N ILE A 340 11.22 -27.00 -21.73
CA ILE A 340 12.38 -26.68 -22.58
C ILE A 340 11.92 -26.50 -24.03
N LYS A 341 11.11 -27.42 -24.55
CA LYS A 341 10.57 -27.31 -25.92
C LYS A 341 9.72 -26.04 -26.11
N ARG A 342 8.94 -25.63 -25.10
CA ARG A 342 8.10 -24.42 -25.16
C ARG A 342 8.93 -23.14 -25.04
N ILE A 343 9.91 -23.10 -24.14
CA ILE A 343 10.85 -21.98 -23.98
C ILE A 343 11.58 -21.74 -25.30
N TRP A 344 12.02 -22.81 -25.98
CA TRP A 344 12.67 -22.70 -27.29
C TRP A 344 11.74 -22.19 -28.39
N LYS A 345 10.44 -22.53 -28.36
CA LYS A 345 9.47 -22.11 -29.39
C LYS A 345 8.86 -20.74 -29.16
N THR A 346 8.55 -20.40 -27.91
CA THR A 346 7.72 -19.25 -27.52
C THR A 346 8.46 -18.25 -26.61
N GLY A 347 9.64 -18.61 -26.11
CA GLY A 347 10.36 -17.81 -25.12
C GLY A 347 9.76 -17.86 -23.71
N ALA A 348 8.72 -18.67 -23.47
CA ALA A 348 8.04 -18.77 -22.18
C ALA A 348 7.93 -20.21 -21.67
N ARG A 349 7.91 -20.36 -20.34
CA ARG A 349 7.78 -21.65 -19.65
C ARG A 349 6.35 -22.16 -19.62
N PHE A 350 5.39 -21.30 -19.25
CA PHE A 350 3.99 -21.67 -19.06
C PHE A 350 3.13 -21.25 -20.25
N ASP A 351 2.08 -22.04 -20.51
CA ASP A 351 1.02 -21.70 -21.47
C ASP A 351 0.00 -20.75 -20.81
N PRO A 352 -0.23 -19.55 -21.36
CA PRO A 352 -1.26 -18.62 -20.88
C PRO A 352 -2.66 -19.22 -20.79
N ILE A 353 -3.06 -20.10 -21.72
CA ILE A 353 -4.42 -20.63 -21.77
C ILE A 353 -4.64 -21.63 -20.63
N LEU A 354 -3.69 -22.56 -20.43
CA LEU A 354 -3.69 -23.49 -19.30
C LEU A 354 -3.70 -22.73 -17.96
N TRP A 355 -2.86 -21.70 -17.82
CA TRP A 355 -2.79 -20.89 -16.61
C TRP A 355 -4.09 -20.12 -16.36
N ALA A 356 -4.73 -19.59 -17.40
CA ALA A 356 -6.03 -18.93 -17.30
C ALA A 356 -7.09 -19.87 -16.72
N ARG A 357 -7.17 -21.12 -17.24
CA ARG A 357 -8.07 -22.15 -16.72
C ARG A 357 -7.83 -22.42 -15.24
N LYS A 358 -6.58 -22.57 -14.81
CA LYS A 358 -6.23 -22.81 -13.40
C LYS A 358 -6.58 -21.62 -12.50
N CYS A 359 -6.32 -20.39 -12.96
CA CYS A 359 -6.66 -19.17 -12.21
C CYS A 359 -8.18 -18.98 -12.00
N THR A 360 -9.04 -19.58 -12.83
CA THR A 360 -10.51 -19.51 -12.63
C THR A 360 -10.94 -20.07 -11.28
N PHE A 361 -10.26 -21.11 -10.76
CA PHE A 361 -10.58 -21.64 -9.43
C PHE A 361 -10.38 -20.58 -8.33
N PHE A 362 -9.24 -19.90 -8.33
CA PHE A 362 -8.89 -18.89 -7.33
C PHE A 362 -9.78 -17.64 -7.43
N THR A 363 -10.31 -17.35 -8.61
CA THR A 363 -11.16 -16.19 -8.89
C THR A 363 -12.66 -16.48 -8.86
N ARG A 364 -13.05 -17.74 -8.61
CA ARG A 364 -14.45 -18.21 -8.64
C ARG A 364 -15.07 -17.98 -10.03
N GLY A 365 -14.34 -18.37 -11.06
CA GLY A 365 -14.71 -18.25 -12.47
C GLY A 365 -14.32 -16.91 -13.06
N SER A 366 -15.10 -16.45 -14.04
CA SER A 366 -14.90 -15.15 -14.67
C SER A 366 -15.56 -14.02 -13.87
N MET A 367 -15.16 -13.88 -12.61
CA MET A 367 -15.62 -12.79 -11.75
C MET A 367 -14.83 -11.51 -12.02
N THR A 368 -15.53 -10.37 -12.00
CA THR A 368 -14.91 -9.04 -12.14
C THR A 368 -14.52 -8.45 -10.78
N PHE A 369 -13.66 -7.42 -10.77
CA PHE A 369 -13.31 -6.71 -9.53
C PHE A 369 -14.53 -6.12 -8.82
N LYS A 370 -15.49 -5.60 -9.58
CA LYS A 370 -16.75 -5.08 -9.06
C LYS A 370 -17.63 -6.18 -8.46
N GLU A 371 -17.78 -7.31 -9.16
CA GLU A 371 -18.56 -8.45 -8.67
C GLU A 371 -17.97 -9.02 -7.37
N ALA A 372 -16.63 -9.14 -7.30
CA ALA A 372 -15.93 -9.58 -6.09
C ALA A 372 -16.19 -8.65 -4.89
N TYR A 373 -16.03 -7.34 -5.11
CA TYR A 373 -16.28 -6.33 -4.09
C TYR A 373 -17.72 -6.35 -3.60
N LEU A 374 -18.71 -6.47 -4.50
CA LEU A 374 -20.12 -6.54 -4.14
C LEU A 374 -20.48 -7.83 -3.36
N ARG A 375 -19.72 -8.91 -3.54
CA ARG A 375 -19.95 -10.17 -2.84
C ARG A 375 -19.37 -10.18 -1.43
N THR A 376 -18.15 -9.67 -1.25
CA THR A 376 -17.39 -9.82 -0.01
C THR A 376 -17.21 -8.52 0.78
N GLY A 377 -17.36 -7.37 0.13
CA GLY A 377 -17.02 -6.06 0.70
C GLY A 377 -15.52 -5.81 0.85
N ARG A 378 -14.68 -6.72 0.35
CA ARG A 378 -13.21 -6.60 0.31
C ARG A 378 -12.76 -5.97 -0.99
N ILE A 379 -11.76 -5.12 -0.89
CA ILE A 379 -11.19 -4.38 -2.01
C ILE A 379 -9.95 -5.14 -2.48
N LEU A 380 -10.07 -5.79 -3.64
CA LEU A 380 -8.96 -6.44 -4.32
C LEU A 380 -8.18 -5.43 -5.17
N ASN A 381 -6.86 -5.41 -5.00
CA ASN A 381 -5.94 -4.64 -5.82
C ASN A 381 -4.88 -5.56 -6.44
N ILE A 382 -4.68 -5.45 -7.75
CA ILE A 382 -3.66 -6.21 -8.49
C ILE A 382 -2.79 -5.23 -9.28
N SER A 383 -1.47 -5.34 -9.15
CA SER A 383 -0.52 -4.49 -9.86
C SER A 383 -0.13 -5.11 -11.21
N VAL A 384 -0.12 -4.29 -12.27
CA VAL A 384 0.29 -4.68 -13.62
C VAL A 384 1.06 -3.55 -14.29
N ILE A 385 1.92 -3.88 -15.26
CA ILE A 385 2.65 -2.90 -16.08
C ILE A 385 2.29 -3.12 -17.53
N PRO A 386 1.95 -2.08 -18.31
CA PRO A 386 1.86 -2.21 -19.76
C PRO A 386 3.20 -2.70 -20.35
N ALA A 387 3.15 -3.38 -21.49
CA ALA A 387 4.34 -3.87 -22.16
C ALA A 387 5.25 -2.74 -22.66
N ASP A 388 4.64 -1.57 -22.94
CA ASP A 388 5.32 -0.33 -23.27
C ASP A 388 6.19 0.19 -22.10
N ARG A 389 7.42 0.61 -22.45
CA ARG A 389 8.44 1.01 -21.48
C ARG A 389 8.09 2.31 -20.75
N HIS A 390 7.44 3.24 -21.42
CA HIS A 390 7.20 4.57 -20.83
C HIS A 390 5.94 4.63 -19.96
N SER A 391 5.07 3.64 -20.10
CA SER A 391 3.81 3.60 -19.36
C SER A 391 4.00 3.21 -17.88
N PRO A 392 3.41 3.94 -16.91
CA PRO A 392 3.57 3.64 -15.49
C PRO A 392 2.85 2.36 -15.06
N THR A 393 3.17 1.87 -13.86
CA THR A 393 2.45 0.77 -13.20
C THR A 393 0.99 1.15 -13.00
N ARG A 394 0.06 0.23 -13.30
CA ARG A 394 -1.37 0.39 -13.07
C ARG A 394 -1.80 -0.51 -11.91
N LEU A 395 -2.63 0.04 -11.02
CA LEU A 395 -3.27 -0.71 -9.94
C LEU A 395 -4.72 -0.99 -10.35
N LEU A 396 -5.02 -2.24 -10.67
CA LEU A 396 -6.35 -2.70 -11.06
C LEU A 396 -7.17 -3.00 -9.82
N ASN A 397 -8.34 -2.38 -9.70
CA ASN A 397 -9.29 -2.57 -8.62
C ASN A 397 -10.71 -2.23 -9.08
N TYR A 398 -11.69 -2.29 -8.18
CA TYR A 398 -13.09 -2.01 -8.51
C TYR A 398 -13.37 -0.55 -8.92
N LEU A 399 -12.45 0.39 -8.66
CA LEU A 399 -12.56 1.80 -9.06
C LEU A 399 -11.92 2.07 -10.41
N THR A 400 -10.71 1.55 -10.61
CA THR A 400 -9.92 1.79 -11.82
C THR A 400 -10.33 0.88 -12.97
N ALA A 401 -10.74 -0.36 -12.66
CA ALA A 401 -11.03 -1.42 -13.62
C ALA A 401 -12.19 -2.33 -13.13
N PRO A 402 -13.41 -1.79 -12.92
CA PRO A 402 -14.53 -2.52 -12.30
C PRO A 402 -14.93 -3.79 -13.04
N ASP A 403 -14.97 -3.72 -14.37
CA ASP A 403 -15.52 -4.78 -15.22
C ASP A 403 -14.43 -5.74 -15.74
N THR A 404 -13.17 -5.54 -15.36
CA THR A 404 -12.04 -6.40 -15.75
C THR A 404 -12.11 -7.75 -15.03
N LEU A 405 -11.87 -8.83 -15.77
CA LEU A 405 -11.84 -10.20 -15.26
C LEU A 405 -10.60 -10.42 -14.41
N ILE A 406 -10.79 -10.85 -13.17
CA ILE A 406 -9.70 -10.96 -12.18
C ILE A 406 -8.64 -11.96 -12.64
N TRP A 407 -9.02 -13.09 -13.24
CA TRP A 407 -8.04 -14.09 -13.68
C TRP A 407 -7.11 -13.55 -14.78
N SER A 408 -7.61 -12.70 -15.69
CA SER A 408 -6.77 -12.07 -16.71
C SER A 408 -5.77 -11.08 -16.11
N ALA A 409 -6.20 -10.34 -15.07
CA ALA A 409 -5.33 -9.46 -14.29
C ALA A 409 -4.27 -10.26 -13.50
N LEU A 410 -4.61 -11.44 -12.98
CA LEU A 410 -3.65 -12.32 -12.32
C LEU A 410 -2.59 -12.85 -13.28
N LEU A 411 -2.98 -13.26 -14.50
CA LEU A 411 -2.04 -13.68 -15.52
C LEU A 411 -1.10 -12.53 -15.92
N ALA A 412 -1.65 -11.32 -16.11
CA ALA A 412 -0.84 -10.13 -16.38
C ALA A 412 0.14 -9.84 -15.23
N SER A 413 -0.31 -9.98 -13.98
CA SER A 413 0.52 -9.82 -12.80
C SER A 413 1.53 -10.96 -12.60
N ALA A 414 1.36 -12.11 -13.25
CA ALA A 414 2.31 -13.22 -13.23
C ALA A 414 3.19 -13.29 -14.50
N ALA A 415 3.00 -12.35 -15.45
CA ALA A 415 3.70 -12.29 -16.72
C ALA A 415 5.12 -11.74 -16.58
N VAL A 416 5.98 -12.53 -15.94
CA VAL A 416 7.43 -12.28 -15.84
C VAL A 416 8.10 -12.77 -17.13
N PRO A 417 8.97 -11.96 -17.76
CA PRO A 417 9.72 -12.37 -18.95
C PRO A 417 10.43 -13.71 -18.73
N GLY A 418 10.26 -14.65 -19.67
CA GLY A 418 10.81 -16.01 -19.60
C GLY A 418 9.91 -17.03 -18.89
N ILE A 419 8.99 -16.60 -18.02
CA ILE A 419 8.04 -17.48 -17.33
C ILE A 419 6.72 -17.55 -18.10
N LEU A 420 6.12 -16.40 -18.37
CA LEU A 420 4.84 -16.27 -19.07
C LEU A 420 4.94 -15.07 -20.03
N PRO A 421 4.45 -15.18 -21.28
CA PRO A 421 4.51 -14.07 -22.22
C PRO A 421 3.61 -12.91 -21.75
N PRO A 422 3.82 -11.68 -22.24
CA PRO A 422 2.91 -10.58 -21.97
C PRO A 422 1.48 -10.92 -22.44
N VAL A 423 0.48 -10.68 -21.60
CA VAL A 423 -0.92 -11.08 -21.86
C VAL A 423 -1.86 -9.87 -21.97
N VAL A 424 -3.02 -10.08 -22.60
CA VAL A 424 -4.07 -9.06 -22.72
C VAL A 424 -5.02 -9.13 -21.53
N LEU A 425 -5.48 -7.97 -21.04
CA LEU A 425 -6.52 -7.93 -20.00
C LEU A 425 -7.89 -8.13 -20.65
N MET A 426 -8.77 -8.87 -19.98
CA MET A 426 -10.13 -9.14 -20.46
C MET A 426 -11.14 -8.35 -19.63
N GLN A 427 -12.16 -7.81 -20.28
CA GLN A 427 -13.30 -7.13 -19.67
C GLN A 427 -14.59 -7.92 -19.92
N LYS A 428 -15.47 -7.94 -18.92
CA LYS A 428 -16.80 -8.52 -19.04
C LYS A 428 -17.80 -7.43 -19.42
N LEU A 429 -18.53 -7.64 -20.51
CA LEU A 429 -19.60 -6.75 -20.95
C LEU A 429 -20.90 -7.03 -20.17
N ARG A 430 -21.90 -6.14 -20.34
CA ARG A 430 -23.19 -6.23 -19.62
C ARG A 430 -24.03 -7.44 -20.04
N ASP A 431 -23.83 -7.91 -21.26
CA ASP A 431 -24.38 -9.15 -21.82
C ASP A 431 -23.73 -10.42 -21.22
N GLY A 432 -22.64 -10.25 -20.47
CA GLY A 432 -21.88 -11.33 -19.86
C GLY A 432 -20.74 -11.87 -20.73
N SER A 433 -20.55 -11.36 -21.96
CA SER A 433 -19.45 -11.78 -22.84
C SER A 433 -18.11 -11.21 -22.39
N ALA A 434 -17.01 -11.91 -22.72
CA ALA A 434 -15.66 -11.48 -22.41
C ALA A 434 -14.98 -10.92 -23.67
N VAL A 435 -14.50 -9.68 -23.59
CA VAL A 435 -13.82 -8.97 -24.68
C VAL A 435 -12.47 -8.44 -24.21
N PRO A 436 -11.48 -8.23 -25.09
CA PRO A 436 -10.24 -7.58 -24.70
C PRO A 436 -10.51 -6.17 -24.16
N TRP A 437 -9.77 -5.79 -23.12
CA TRP A 437 -9.89 -4.47 -22.51
C TRP A 437 -9.42 -3.39 -23.48
N ASN A 438 -10.25 -2.36 -23.69
CA ASN A 438 -10.12 -1.33 -24.74
C ASN A 438 -8.86 -0.46 -24.61
N TRP A 439 -7.65 -0.99 -24.84
CA TRP A 439 -6.41 -0.22 -25.09
C TRP A 439 -5.28 -1.00 -25.80
N GLY A 440 -5.50 -2.24 -26.25
CA GLY A 440 -4.58 -2.97 -27.16
C GLY A 440 -3.14 -3.20 -26.66
N SER A 441 -2.82 -2.85 -25.41
CA SER A 441 -1.49 -3.05 -24.84
C SER A 441 -1.45 -4.38 -24.11
N ARG A 442 -0.45 -5.22 -24.41
CA ARG A 442 -0.13 -6.37 -23.56
C ARG A 442 0.37 -5.87 -22.20
N PHE A 443 0.20 -6.68 -21.16
CA PHE A 443 0.62 -6.38 -19.80
C PHE A 443 1.63 -7.43 -19.29
N LYS A 444 2.48 -6.98 -18.38
CA LYS A 444 3.56 -7.70 -17.72
C LYS A 444 3.45 -7.54 -16.21
N ASP A 445 4.24 -8.32 -15.47
CA ASP A 445 4.23 -8.33 -14.00
C ASP A 445 4.53 -6.93 -13.40
N GLY A 446 3.65 -6.51 -12.47
CA GLY A 446 3.78 -5.32 -11.61
C GLY A 446 5.06 -5.27 -10.78
N SER A 447 5.53 -6.45 -10.34
CA SER A 447 6.70 -6.61 -9.46
C SER A 447 8.02 -6.17 -10.07
N LEU A 448 8.10 -6.00 -11.41
CA LEU A 448 9.32 -5.54 -12.06
C LEU A 448 9.66 -4.07 -11.71
N ARG A 449 8.64 -3.27 -11.38
CA ARG A 449 8.83 -1.87 -10.97
C ARG A 449 8.42 -1.62 -9.52
N VAL A 450 7.24 -2.09 -9.14
CA VAL A 450 6.66 -1.83 -7.82
C VAL A 450 5.89 -3.07 -7.37
N ASP A 451 6.53 -3.91 -6.55
CA ASP A 451 5.89 -5.08 -5.96
C ASP A 451 4.76 -4.68 -4.98
N VAL A 452 5.01 -3.72 -4.09
CA VAL A 452 4.01 -3.22 -3.13
C VAL A 452 3.68 -1.75 -3.41
N PRO A 453 2.50 -1.44 -4.01
CA PRO A 453 2.16 -0.09 -4.45
C PRO A 453 1.58 0.79 -3.32
N ILE A 454 2.38 1.05 -2.27
CA ILE A 454 1.95 1.78 -1.06
C ILE A 454 1.39 3.18 -1.41
N GLN A 455 2.06 3.93 -2.28
CA GLN A 455 1.62 5.28 -2.65
C GLN A 455 0.28 5.28 -3.40
N ALA A 456 0.05 4.28 -4.27
CA ALA A 456 -1.22 4.14 -4.96
C ALA A 456 -2.34 3.75 -3.97
N LEU A 457 -2.07 2.84 -3.02
CA LEU A 457 -3.02 2.47 -1.97
C LEU A 457 -3.39 3.66 -1.07
N HIS A 458 -2.41 4.48 -0.69
CA HIS A 458 -2.65 5.72 0.05
C HIS A 458 -3.53 6.68 -0.75
N THR A 459 -3.26 6.84 -2.05
CA THR A 459 -4.01 7.76 -2.92
C THR A 459 -5.46 7.32 -3.15
N TYR A 460 -5.69 6.03 -3.42
CA TYR A 460 -7.03 5.53 -3.74
C TYR A 460 -7.89 5.24 -2.51
N PHE A 461 -7.29 4.75 -1.42
CA PHE A 461 -8.03 4.22 -0.27
C PHE A 461 -7.60 4.82 1.07
N ASN A 462 -6.70 5.81 1.10
CA ASN A 462 -6.19 6.41 2.35
C ASN A 462 -5.57 5.36 3.31
N VAL A 463 -4.82 4.41 2.73
CA VAL A 463 -4.08 3.40 3.49
C VAL A 463 -2.87 4.05 4.15
N THR A 464 -2.82 4.03 5.48
CA THR A 464 -1.73 4.61 6.28
C THR A 464 -0.91 3.54 7.00
N SER A 465 -1.45 2.33 7.16
CA SER A 465 -0.77 1.20 7.82
C SER A 465 -0.79 -0.06 6.94
N PRO A 466 0.12 -0.19 5.97
CA PRO A 466 0.28 -1.42 5.20
C PRO A 466 0.91 -2.53 6.05
N VAL A 467 0.23 -3.67 6.13
CA VAL A 467 0.75 -4.96 6.62
C VAL A 467 1.28 -5.73 5.41
N VAL A 468 2.59 -5.83 5.28
CA VAL A 468 3.23 -6.46 4.13
C VAL A 468 3.65 -7.89 4.49
N SER A 469 3.15 -8.87 3.76
CA SER A 469 3.71 -10.22 3.77
C SER A 469 4.69 -10.34 2.62
N GLN A 470 5.98 -10.43 2.96
CA GLN A 470 7.06 -10.39 1.99
C GLN A 470 7.69 -11.78 1.83
N VAL A 471 7.59 -12.29 0.61
CA VAL A 471 8.04 -13.64 0.23
C VAL A 471 9.06 -13.63 -0.89
N ASN A 472 9.47 -12.45 -1.37
CA ASN A 472 10.44 -12.33 -2.46
C ASN A 472 11.78 -12.98 -2.07
N PRO A 473 12.26 -13.96 -2.85
CA PRO A 473 13.50 -14.66 -2.57
C PRO A 473 14.69 -13.70 -2.48
N HIS A 474 14.82 -12.78 -3.44
CA HIS A 474 15.93 -11.84 -3.47
C HIS A 474 15.95 -10.89 -2.25
N VAL A 475 14.80 -10.58 -1.66
CA VAL A 475 14.70 -9.70 -0.48
C VAL A 475 14.95 -10.47 0.81
N HIS A 476 14.56 -11.75 0.86
CA HIS A 476 14.68 -12.60 2.05
C HIS A 476 16.12 -12.66 2.57
N LEU A 477 17.10 -12.63 1.67
CA LEU A 477 18.52 -12.64 2.01
C LEU A 477 18.97 -11.36 2.71
N PHE A 478 18.41 -10.19 2.36
CA PHE A 478 18.81 -8.86 2.86
C PHE A 478 17.99 -8.37 4.06
N PHE A 479 17.03 -9.17 4.54
CA PHE A 479 16.23 -8.77 5.69
C PHE A 479 16.94 -9.13 7.01
N PHE A 480 17.38 -8.09 7.71
CA PHE A 480 17.88 -8.18 9.07
C PHE A 480 17.18 -7.10 9.90
N ALA A 481 16.61 -7.52 11.03
CA ALA A 481 15.96 -6.62 11.98
C ALA A 481 16.91 -6.43 13.18
N PRO A 482 17.82 -5.45 13.15
CA PRO A 482 19.00 -5.39 14.02
C PRO A 482 18.67 -5.22 15.51
N ARG A 483 17.52 -4.67 15.87
CA ARG A 483 17.03 -4.62 17.26
C ARG A 483 15.71 -5.36 17.41
N GLY A 484 15.64 -6.58 16.88
CA GLY A 484 14.44 -7.41 16.96
C GLY A 484 13.31 -6.92 16.06
N SER A 485 12.19 -7.64 16.12
CA SER A 485 10.97 -7.31 15.38
C SER A 485 9.78 -7.59 16.29
N ALA A 486 8.63 -6.95 16.06
CA ALA A 486 7.41 -7.20 16.85
C ALA A 486 7.18 -8.68 17.21
N GLY A 487 7.07 -8.98 18.52
CA GLY A 487 6.90 -10.33 19.10
C GLY A 487 8.12 -11.26 19.00
N LYS A 488 9.30 -10.71 18.67
CA LYS A 488 10.58 -11.43 18.59
C LYS A 488 11.70 -10.56 19.18
N PRO A 489 11.82 -10.55 20.52
CA PRO A 489 12.88 -9.82 21.20
C PRO A 489 14.25 -10.41 20.95
N VAL A 490 15.26 -9.54 21.05
CA VAL A 490 16.65 -9.92 20.90
C VAL A 490 17.05 -10.84 22.06
N ALA A 491 17.72 -11.94 21.74
CA ALA A 491 18.09 -12.95 22.74
C ALA A 491 19.11 -12.43 23.77
N HIS A 492 19.86 -11.38 23.42
CA HIS A 492 20.92 -10.77 24.20
C HIS A 492 20.42 -9.60 25.04
N ARG A 493 21.00 -9.38 26.23
CA ARG A 493 20.69 -8.26 27.16
C ARG A 493 19.18 -8.02 27.38
N LYS A 494 18.40 -9.09 27.54
CA LYS A 494 16.95 -9.00 27.81
C LYS A 494 16.20 -8.11 26.79
N GLY A 495 16.40 -8.29 25.48
CA GLY A 495 15.67 -7.55 24.45
C GLY A 495 16.29 -6.22 24.03
N LYS A 496 16.92 -5.49 24.97
CA LYS A 496 17.43 -4.10 24.81
C LYS A 496 18.71 -3.95 23.96
N GLY A 497 19.16 -5.00 23.28
CA GLY A 497 20.46 -5.06 22.60
C GLY A 497 20.38 -5.15 21.07
N TRP A 498 21.51 -4.92 20.40
CA TRP A 498 21.68 -5.23 18.98
C TRP A 498 21.84 -6.75 18.77
N ARG A 499 21.22 -7.29 17.72
CA ARG A 499 21.32 -8.70 17.32
C ARG A 499 22.77 -9.04 16.97
N GLY A 500 23.35 -9.99 17.69
CA GLY A 500 24.77 -10.35 17.52
C GLY A 500 25.78 -9.37 18.12
N ASN A 501 25.33 -8.32 18.82
CA ASN A 501 26.07 -7.15 19.33
C ASN A 501 26.20 -6.00 18.31
N PHE A 502 26.59 -4.83 18.82
CA PHE A 502 26.69 -3.58 18.04
C PHE A 502 27.60 -3.72 16.83
N ILE A 503 28.85 -4.19 17.01
CA ILE A 503 29.84 -4.31 15.92
C ILE A 503 29.30 -5.17 14.77
N LEU A 504 28.70 -6.32 15.10
CA LEU A 504 28.24 -7.27 14.09
C LEU A 504 26.98 -6.78 13.37
N SER A 505 26.08 -6.11 14.09
CA SER A 505 24.93 -5.42 13.49
C SER A 505 25.35 -4.21 12.65
N ALA A 506 26.33 -3.43 13.09
CA ALA A 506 26.84 -2.25 12.37
C ALA A 506 27.55 -2.67 11.08
N ALA A 507 28.38 -3.72 11.13
CA ALA A 507 29.02 -4.29 9.95
C ALA A 507 27.99 -4.83 8.95
N GLU A 508 26.94 -5.52 9.42
CA GLU A 508 25.83 -5.97 8.57
C GLU A 508 25.12 -4.79 7.89
N GLN A 509 24.79 -3.74 8.65
CA GLN A 509 24.12 -2.56 8.11
C GLN A 509 24.98 -1.83 7.09
N TRP A 510 26.26 -1.60 7.40
CA TRP A 510 27.20 -0.95 6.50
C TRP A 510 27.30 -1.69 5.17
N LEU A 511 27.45 -3.02 5.23
CA LEU A 511 27.58 -3.85 4.05
C LEU A 511 26.30 -3.90 3.22
N LYS A 512 25.13 -3.91 3.87
CA LYS A 512 23.84 -3.77 3.20
C LYS A 512 23.69 -2.42 2.49
N HIS A 513 24.16 -1.33 3.11
CA HIS A 513 24.16 0.00 2.49
C HIS A 513 25.10 0.08 1.29
N GLU A 514 26.31 -0.48 1.39
CA GLU A 514 27.26 -0.56 0.27
C GLU A 514 26.71 -1.41 -0.90
N LEU A 515 26.11 -2.57 -0.62
CA LEU A 515 25.44 -3.37 -1.65
C LEU A 515 24.33 -2.57 -2.34
N THR A 516 23.51 -1.85 -1.57
CA THR A 516 22.43 -1.01 -2.11
C THR A 516 22.99 0.12 -2.98
N LYS A 517 24.08 0.76 -2.55
CA LYS A 517 24.80 1.79 -3.31
C LYS A 517 25.34 1.24 -4.64
N ASN A 518 25.94 0.06 -4.63
CA ASN A 518 26.43 -0.59 -5.85
C ASN A 518 25.29 -0.92 -6.84
N PHE A 519 24.14 -1.38 -6.35
CA PHE A 519 22.95 -1.57 -7.22
C PHE A 519 22.39 -0.26 -7.77
N LYS A 520 22.40 0.84 -6.98
CA LYS A 520 22.03 2.18 -7.48
C LYS A 520 22.97 2.64 -8.58
N LEU A 521 24.29 2.49 -8.38
CA LEU A 521 25.30 2.83 -9.38
C LEU A 521 25.08 2.09 -10.70
N ILE A 522 24.80 0.78 -10.63
CA ILE A 522 24.48 -0.04 -11.82
C ILE A 522 23.26 0.50 -12.57
N ARG A 523 22.20 0.89 -11.84
CA ARG A 523 20.97 1.44 -12.42
C ARG A 523 21.22 2.80 -13.06
N ASP A 524 21.84 3.71 -12.32
CA ASP A 524 21.96 5.12 -12.70
C ASP A 524 22.94 5.30 -13.87
N LEU A 525 23.94 4.41 -14.00
CA LEU A 525 24.83 4.33 -15.14
C LEU A 525 24.31 3.44 -16.29
N GLU A 526 23.08 2.90 -16.20
CA GLU A 526 22.46 2.02 -17.20
C GLU A 526 23.35 0.84 -17.66
N LEU A 527 24.19 0.32 -16.75
CA LEU A 527 25.22 -0.67 -17.07
C LEU A 527 24.65 -2.07 -17.32
N LEU A 528 23.51 -2.40 -16.72
CA LEU A 528 22.84 -3.69 -16.91
C LEU A 528 22.28 -3.80 -18.33
N PRO A 529 22.59 -4.88 -19.08
CA PRO A 529 21.93 -5.13 -20.35
C PRO A 529 20.45 -5.42 -20.13
N GLN A 530 19.62 -5.05 -21.12
CA GLN A 530 18.21 -5.39 -21.12
C GLN A 530 18.06 -6.91 -21.31
N LEU A 531 17.86 -7.64 -20.22
CA LEU A 531 17.61 -9.07 -20.27
C LEU A 531 16.12 -9.28 -20.59
N LEU A 532 15.83 -9.95 -21.72
CA LEU A 532 14.45 -10.17 -22.21
C LEU A 532 13.65 -8.86 -22.44
N GLY A 533 14.34 -7.79 -22.87
CA GLY A 533 13.71 -6.51 -23.17
C GLY A 533 13.17 -5.76 -21.95
N GLN A 534 13.67 -6.06 -20.75
CA GLN A 534 13.28 -5.40 -19.50
C GLN A 534 14.48 -4.95 -18.67
N ASP A 535 14.27 -3.85 -17.94
CA ASP A 535 15.24 -3.29 -17.00
C ASP A 535 15.06 -3.95 -15.63
N TRP A 536 15.98 -4.83 -15.24
CA TRP A 536 15.93 -5.57 -13.96
C TRP A 536 16.58 -4.81 -12.79
N SER A 537 17.26 -3.70 -13.09
CA SER A 537 18.00 -2.89 -12.12
C SER A 537 17.10 -2.31 -11.02
N SER A 538 15.82 -2.04 -11.31
CA SER A 538 14.86 -1.52 -10.33
C SER A 538 14.37 -2.55 -9.33
N VAL A 539 14.45 -3.85 -9.63
CA VAL A 539 13.88 -4.92 -8.79
C VAL A 539 14.56 -4.98 -7.43
N PHE A 540 15.89 -4.84 -7.37
CA PHE A 540 16.63 -4.88 -6.11
C PHE A 540 16.50 -3.60 -5.26
N LEU A 541 16.02 -2.51 -5.85
CA LEU A 541 15.96 -1.18 -5.21
C LEU A 541 14.56 -0.84 -4.67
N GLN A 542 13.58 -1.73 -4.80
CA GLN A 542 12.22 -1.46 -4.36
C GLN A 542 12.13 -1.45 -2.83
N ARG A 543 11.15 -0.70 -2.31
CA ARG A 543 10.77 -0.77 -0.90
C ARG A 543 9.84 -1.95 -0.70
N PHE A 544 10.25 -2.86 0.18
CA PHE A 544 9.55 -4.12 0.46
C PHE A 544 9.03 -4.20 1.90
N ASP A 545 9.21 -3.14 2.68
CA ASP A 545 8.77 -3.00 4.05
C ASP A 545 7.49 -2.16 4.14
N GLY A 546 6.62 -2.53 5.08
CA GLY A 546 5.50 -1.72 5.54
C GLY A 546 5.53 -1.56 7.06
N ASN A 547 4.53 -0.87 7.62
CA ASN A 547 4.41 -0.64 9.07
C ASN A 547 4.56 -1.95 9.86
N VAL A 548 3.94 -3.03 9.37
CA VAL A 548 4.15 -4.38 9.87
C VAL A 548 4.59 -5.25 8.71
N THR A 549 5.81 -5.80 8.79
CA THR A 549 6.31 -6.72 7.76
C THR A 549 6.45 -8.14 8.32
N ILE A 550 5.82 -9.10 7.62
CA ILE A 550 5.76 -10.52 7.97
C ILE A 550 6.63 -11.30 6.99
N TRP A 551 7.53 -12.11 7.54
CA TRP A 551 8.52 -12.87 6.77
C TRP A 551 8.42 -14.36 7.12
N PRO A 552 8.29 -15.25 6.12
CA PRO A 552 8.30 -16.68 6.37
C PRO A 552 9.70 -17.17 6.76
N ARG A 553 9.73 -18.29 7.50
CA ARG A 553 10.96 -19.04 7.76
C ARG A 553 11.14 -20.10 6.67
N THR A 554 11.94 -19.77 5.66
CA THR A 554 12.27 -20.68 4.55
C THR A 554 13.37 -21.67 4.95
N ARG A 555 13.31 -22.90 4.44
CA ARG A 555 14.39 -23.90 4.50
C ARG A 555 15.24 -23.82 3.24
N PHE A 556 16.47 -24.34 3.27
CA PHE A 556 17.33 -24.42 2.09
C PHE A 556 16.65 -25.15 0.90
N TRP A 557 16.01 -26.28 1.16
CA TRP A 557 15.26 -27.05 0.14
C TRP A 557 14.11 -26.28 -0.49
N ASP A 558 13.53 -25.29 0.20
CA ASP A 558 12.45 -24.49 -0.35
C ASP A 558 12.97 -23.63 -1.52
N TRP A 559 14.24 -23.21 -1.49
CA TRP A 559 14.87 -22.46 -2.59
C TRP A 559 15.11 -23.32 -3.84
N VAL A 560 15.42 -24.60 -3.66
CA VAL A 560 15.58 -25.55 -4.77
C VAL A 560 14.22 -25.85 -5.42
N ARG A 561 13.16 -25.93 -4.61
CA ARG A 561 11.77 -26.20 -5.03
C ARG A 561 10.95 -24.93 -5.32
N ILE A 562 11.60 -23.81 -5.59
CA ILE A 562 10.93 -22.51 -5.75
C ILE A 562 9.97 -22.45 -6.96
N LEU A 563 10.24 -23.27 -7.99
CA LEU A 563 9.42 -23.38 -9.19
C LEU A 563 8.75 -24.77 -9.30
N SER A 564 8.38 -25.34 -8.16
CA SER A 564 7.67 -26.62 -8.05
C SER A 564 6.35 -26.42 -7.30
N ASP A 565 5.35 -27.25 -7.61
CA ASP A 565 4.07 -27.25 -6.92
C ASP A 565 4.19 -27.91 -5.52
N PRO A 566 3.42 -27.44 -4.52
CA PRO A 566 3.45 -28.01 -3.17
C PRO A 566 2.55 -29.23 -3.07
N ASP A 567 3.03 -30.31 -2.44
CA ASP A 567 2.19 -31.42 -1.99
C ASP A 567 1.30 -30.99 -0.80
N PRO A 568 0.19 -31.67 -0.50
CA PRO A 568 -0.66 -31.34 0.65
C PRO A 568 0.10 -31.21 1.98
N GLN A 569 1.04 -32.13 2.24
CA GLN A 569 1.90 -32.06 3.43
C GLN A 569 2.84 -30.85 3.44
N GLU A 570 3.36 -30.48 2.27
CA GLU A 570 4.24 -29.32 2.14
C GLU A 570 3.43 -28.02 2.30
N LEU A 571 2.22 -27.96 1.75
CA LEU A 571 1.31 -26.84 1.93
C LEU A 571 0.87 -26.70 3.40
N GLU A 572 0.58 -27.81 4.09
CA GLU A 572 0.28 -27.81 5.53
C GLU A 572 1.42 -27.16 6.32
N ARG A 573 2.66 -27.56 6.03
CA ARG A 573 3.85 -26.97 6.64
C ARG A 573 3.97 -25.48 6.31
N MET A 574 3.76 -25.07 5.07
CA MET A 574 3.83 -23.66 4.66
C MET A 574 2.75 -22.81 5.36
N ILE A 575 1.52 -23.32 5.47
CA ILE A 575 0.43 -22.69 6.23
C ILE A 575 0.84 -22.54 7.68
N ARG A 576 1.34 -23.61 8.31
CA ARG A 576 1.78 -23.58 9.72
C ARG A 576 2.91 -22.57 9.95
N VAL A 577 3.90 -22.54 9.08
CA VAL A 577 5.00 -21.57 9.15
C VAL A 577 4.47 -20.14 9.01
N GLY A 578 3.56 -19.91 8.06
CA GLY A 578 2.90 -18.61 7.87
C GLY A 578 2.12 -18.15 9.11
N GLN A 579 1.40 -19.04 9.78
CA GLN A 579 0.70 -18.74 11.02
C GLN A 579 1.68 -18.39 12.15
N LEU A 580 2.69 -19.24 12.39
CA LEU A 580 3.71 -19.05 13.43
C LEU A 580 4.48 -17.74 13.32
N VAL A 581 4.74 -17.24 12.10
CA VAL A 581 5.42 -15.95 11.91
C VAL A 581 4.49 -14.76 12.04
N THR A 582 3.18 -14.97 11.88
CA THR A 582 2.13 -13.94 11.95
C THR A 582 1.65 -13.73 13.38
N TRP A 583 1.51 -14.79 14.20
CA TRP A 583 1.04 -14.70 15.59
C TRP A 583 1.72 -13.61 16.45
N PRO A 584 3.07 -13.44 16.40
CA PRO A 584 3.73 -12.40 17.17
C PRO A 584 3.41 -10.97 16.70
N LYS A 585 2.90 -10.81 15.48
CA LYS A 585 2.50 -9.52 14.88
C LYS A 585 1.02 -9.22 15.08
N LEU A 586 0.22 -10.18 15.56
CA LEU A 586 -1.23 -9.98 15.65
C LEU A 586 -1.60 -8.88 16.63
N ARG A 587 -0.86 -8.67 17.72
CA ARG A 587 -1.19 -7.64 18.71
C ARG A 587 -1.09 -6.21 18.17
N ILE A 588 -0.01 -5.88 17.47
CA ILE A 588 0.14 -4.56 16.83
C ILE A 588 -0.97 -4.33 15.78
N ILE A 589 -1.34 -5.36 15.02
CA ILE A 589 -2.45 -5.28 14.05
C ILE A 589 -3.80 -5.13 14.78
N ALA A 590 -4.02 -5.88 15.86
CA ALA A 590 -5.26 -5.86 16.63
C ALA A 590 -5.53 -4.50 17.29
N ASN A 591 -4.51 -3.88 17.89
CA ASN A 591 -4.65 -2.59 18.57
C ASN A 591 -5.16 -1.51 17.60
N ARG A 592 -4.61 -1.49 16.39
CA ARG A 592 -5.08 -0.60 15.33
C ARG A 592 -6.46 -1.00 14.79
N ALA A 593 -6.69 -2.29 14.54
CA ALA A 593 -7.94 -2.80 14.00
C ALA A 593 -9.15 -2.54 14.91
N LYS A 594 -8.97 -2.55 16.24
CA LYS A 594 -10.01 -2.18 17.22
C LYS A 594 -10.55 -0.78 16.96
N ILE A 595 -9.64 0.20 16.82
CA ILE A 595 -10.00 1.60 16.57
C ILE A 595 -10.64 1.77 15.19
N GLU A 596 -10.06 1.18 14.15
CA GLU A 596 -10.62 1.21 12.79
C GLU A 596 -12.06 0.62 12.77
N LYS A 597 -12.30 -0.47 13.50
CA LYS A 597 -13.62 -1.09 13.64
C LYS A 597 -14.62 -0.16 14.30
N GLN A 598 -14.27 0.53 15.39
CA GLN A 598 -15.18 1.45 16.06
C GLN A 598 -15.54 2.66 15.19
N ILE A 599 -14.57 3.23 14.47
CA ILE A 599 -14.83 4.30 13.50
C ILE A 599 -15.77 3.80 12.40
N TYR A 600 -15.53 2.60 11.88
CA TYR A 600 -16.37 2.00 10.86
C TYR A 600 -17.81 1.81 11.34
N LEU A 601 -18.01 1.27 12.54
CA LEU A 601 -19.33 1.14 13.18
C LEU A 601 -20.01 2.51 13.38
N GLY A 602 -19.25 3.53 13.79
CA GLY A 602 -19.75 4.91 13.91
C GLY A 602 -20.20 5.51 12.58
N ARG A 603 -19.45 5.27 11.49
CA ARG A 603 -19.86 5.69 10.13
C ARG A 603 -21.15 4.98 9.70
N GLN A 604 -21.28 3.69 10.01
CA GLN A 604 -22.49 2.93 9.69
C GLN A 604 -23.71 3.38 10.49
N SER A 605 -23.57 3.65 11.80
CA SER A 605 -24.68 4.06 12.66
C SER A 605 -25.26 5.41 12.21
N VAL A 606 -24.40 6.40 12.00
CA VAL A 606 -24.77 7.72 11.47
C VAL A 606 -25.49 7.60 10.13
N ARG A 607 -25.01 6.71 9.26
CA ARG A 607 -25.62 6.48 7.95
C ARG A 607 -27.01 5.87 8.07
N LYS A 608 -27.20 4.87 8.95
CA LYS A 608 -28.52 4.27 9.20
C LYS A 608 -29.51 5.32 9.72
N SER A 609 -29.07 6.20 10.62
CA SER A 609 -29.90 7.27 11.18
C SER A 609 -30.15 8.43 10.22
N SER A 610 -29.24 8.69 9.26
CA SER A 610 -29.35 9.75 8.26
C SER A 610 -30.22 9.38 7.05
N LYS A 611 -30.59 8.10 6.88
CA LYS A 611 -31.52 7.72 5.81
C LYS A 611 -32.91 8.28 6.16
N PRO A 612 -33.55 9.10 5.30
CA PRO A 612 -34.96 9.41 5.50
C PRO A 612 -35.72 8.08 5.50
N LYS A 613 -36.61 7.87 6.49
CA LYS A 613 -37.64 6.83 6.41
C LYS A 613 -38.34 7.08 5.07
N ALA A 614 -38.01 6.29 4.04
CA ALA A 614 -38.74 6.30 2.80
C ALA A 614 -40.19 6.06 3.19
N ALA A 615 -41.04 7.04 2.89
CA ALA A 615 -42.44 7.02 3.22
C ALA A 615 -43.01 5.65 2.89
N ILE A 616 -43.53 4.97 3.92
CA ILE A 616 -44.57 3.96 3.76
C ILE A 616 -45.80 4.79 3.33
N SER A 617 -45.82 5.23 2.08
CA SER A 617 -47.03 5.73 1.46
C SER A 617 -47.74 4.49 0.94
N SER A 618 -48.82 4.14 1.62
CA SER A 618 -49.90 3.29 1.15
C SER A 618 -50.12 3.50 -0.36
N VAL A 619 -50.14 2.38 -1.07
CA VAL A 619 -50.59 2.33 -2.45
C VAL A 619 -52.09 2.60 -2.44
N ASP A 620 -52.49 3.85 -2.63
CA ASP A 620 -53.82 4.17 -3.11
C ASP A 620 -53.75 4.34 -4.64
N THR A 621 -54.25 3.30 -5.30
CA THR A 621 -54.58 3.27 -6.72
C THR A 621 -55.69 4.25 -7.03
N THR A 622 -55.39 5.31 -7.76
CA THR A 622 -56.37 5.95 -8.65
C THR A 622 -55.72 6.39 -9.96
N HIS A 623 -56.30 5.89 -11.05
CA HIS A 623 -55.98 6.20 -12.43
C HIS A 623 -56.21 7.68 -12.76
N GLN A 624 -55.39 8.26 -13.63
CA GLN A 624 -55.87 8.98 -14.81
C GLN A 624 -54.77 9.25 -15.85
N ARG A 625 -55.09 8.93 -17.10
CA ARG A 625 -54.35 9.19 -18.35
C ARG A 625 -54.64 10.61 -18.84
N HIS A 626 -53.64 11.26 -19.45
CA HIS A 626 -53.66 12.18 -20.62
C HIS A 626 -52.30 12.90 -20.63
N GLY A 627 -51.61 13.27 -21.71
CA GLY A 627 -51.82 13.27 -23.16
C GLY A 627 -50.53 13.86 -23.79
N ASN A 628 -50.35 13.65 -25.09
CA ASN A 628 -49.13 13.86 -25.88
C ASN A 628 -48.52 15.29 -25.90
N GLY A 629 -47.20 15.35 -26.14
CA GLY A 629 -46.52 16.54 -26.65
C GLY A 629 -45.02 16.28 -26.94
N LEU A 630 -44.67 16.09 -28.21
CA LEU A 630 -43.28 16.00 -28.71
C LEU A 630 -42.54 17.34 -28.52
N ARG A 631 -41.30 17.29 -28.00
CA ARG A 631 -40.28 18.31 -28.27
C ARG A 631 -38.87 17.70 -28.31
N VAL A 632 -38.19 17.94 -29.42
CA VAL A 632 -36.80 17.55 -29.74
C VAL A 632 -35.82 18.25 -28.78
N PRO A 633 -34.81 17.56 -28.22
CA PRO A 633 -33.81 18.22 -27.37
C PRO A 633 -32.59 18.69 -28.18
N THR A 634 -32.34 19.99 -28.14
CA THR A 634 -31.10 20.66 -28.56
C THR A 634 -29.98 20.32 -27.56
N ILE A 635 -28.82 19.90 -28.06
CA ILE A 635 -27.64 19.56 -27.27
C ILE A 635 -26.89 20.85 -26.89
N SER A 636 -26.75 21.14 -25.61
CA SER A 636 -25.82 22.14 -25.08
C SER A 636 -24.82 21.45 -24.15
N THR A 637 -23.57 21.38 -24.59
CA THR A 637 -22.41 20.88 -23.85
C THR A 637 -21.88 21.95 -22.89
N THR A 638 -21.70 21.61 -21.61
CA THR A 638 -20.91 22.39 -20.64
C THR A 638 -19.76 21.55 -20.07
N PRO A 639 -18.61 22.18 -19.72
CA PRO A 639 -17.33 21.50 -19.49
C PRO A 639 -17.23 20.85 -18.09
N PRO A 640 -16.23 19.98 -17.84
CA PRO A 640 -16.10 19.26 -16.57
C PRO A 640 -15.69 20.21 -15.41
N PRO A 641 -16.05 19.87 -14.16
CA PRO A 641 -15.77 20.72 -13.00
C PRO A 641 -14.28 20.79 -12.68
N SER A 642 -13.84 21.99 -12.34
CA SER A 642 -12.48 22.37 -11.97
C SER A 642 -12.09 21.86 -10.56
N GLY A 643 -11.06 21.02 -10.50
CA GLY A 643 -9.82 21.24 -9.75
C GLY A 643 -9.77 21.33 -8.21
N SER A 644 -10.85 21.51 -7.44
CA SER A 644 -10.71 21.76 -5.98
C SER A 644 -11.53 20.89 -5.03
N ASP A 645 -12.37 19.98 -5.53
CA ASP A 645 -13.03 19.02 -4.66
C ASP A 645 -12.10 17.82 -4.40
N ARG A 646 -11.56 17.75 -3.18
CA ARG A 646 -10.88 16.53 -2.70
C ARG A 646 -11.83 15.35 -2.87
N PRO A 647 -11.40 14.22 -3.48
CA PRO A 647 -12.28 13.08 -3.65
C PRO A 647 -12.79 12.62 -2.28
N LEU A 648 -14.10 12.50 -2.17
CA LEU A 648 -14.75 11.90 -1.01
C LEU A 648 -14.15 10.50 -0.76
N SER A 649 -13.97 10.10 0.51
CA SER A 649 -13.48 8.76 0.81
C SER A 649 -14.43 7.70 0.22
N VAL A 650 -13.87 6.92 -0.68
CA VAL A 650 -14.59 6.07 -1.64
C VAL A 650 -15.35 4.92 -0.98
N ASP A 651 -15.00 4.61 0.28
CA ASP A 651 -15.78 3.72 1.15
C ASP A 651 -17.28 4.07 1.17
N THR A 652 -17.66 5.33 0.97
CA THR A 652 -19.05 5.78 1.18
C THR A 652 -20.03 5.30 0.10
N ASP A 653 -19.60 5.31 -1.17
CA ASP A 653 -20.47 5.03 -2.34
C ASP A 653 -20.45 3.55 -2.74
N ALA A 654 -19.29 2.91 -2.66
CA ALA A 654 -19.15 1.49 -2.94
C ALA A 654 -19.87 0.64 -1.86
N GLU A 655 -19.80 1.04 -0.59
CA GLU A 655 -20.59 0.42 0.49
C GLU A 655 -22.09 0.68 0.35
N HIS A 656 -22.50 1.77 -0.33
CA HIS A 656 -23.92 1.97 -0.68
C HIS A 656 -24.41 0.80 -1.53
N ALA A 657 -23.63 0.39 -2.53
CA ALA A 657 -24.01 -0.71 -3.42
C ALA A 657 -24.00 -2.07 -2.71
N PHE A 658 -23.02 -2.32 -1.83
CA PHE A 658 -22.93 -3.55 -1.03
C PHE A 658 -24.10 -3.70 -0.05
N THR A 659 -24.47 -2.63 0.65
CA THR A 659 -25.53 -2.67 1.67
C THR A 659 -26.96 -2.75 1.10
N HIS A 660 -27.17 -2.43 -0.18
CA HIS A 660 -28.51 -2.35 -0.79
C HIS A 660 -28.80 -3.47 -1.81
N ASN A 661 -28.56 -4.72 -1.41
CA ASN A 661 -29.09 -5.96 -2.02
C ASN A 661 -29.51 -5.85 -3.51
N HIS A 662 -28.55 -6.09 -4.42
CA HIS A 662 -28.64 -6.49 -5.84
C HIS A 662 -29.62 -5.85 -6.85
N ARG A 663 -30.54 -4.93 -6.52
CA ARG A 663 -31.53 -4.43 -7.51
C ARG A 663 -31.62 -2.92 -7.69
N ALA A 664 -31.29 -2.10 -6.68
CA ALA A 664 -31.60 -0.68 -6.73
C ALA A 664 -30.71 0.14 -7.70
N PHE A 665 -29.53 -0.36 -8.08
CA PHE A 665 -28.67 0.32 -9.06
C PHE A 665 -29.11 0.09 -10.52
N PHE A 666 -29.99 -0.88 -10.76
CA PHE A 666 -30.42 -1.26 -12.12
C PHE A 666 -31.68 -0.54 -12.60
N ARG A 667 -32.22 0.44 -11.84
CA ARG A 667 -33.40 1.18 -12.27
C ARG A 667 -33.11 2.67 -12.40
N ASN A 668 -33.05 3.11 -13.65
CA ASN A 668 -33.08 4.51 -14.09
C ASN A 668 -33.81 5.44 -13.11
N LYS A 669 -33.13 6.48 -12.63
CA LYS A 669 -33.76 7.75 -12.26
C LYS A 669 -32.81 8.91 -12.53
N ARG A 670 -33.05 9.60 -13.64
CA ARG A 670 -32.79 11.05 -13.75
C ARG A 670 -33.60 11.71 -12.63
N LEU A 671 -32.94 12.29 -11.63
CA LEU A 671 -33.61 13.16 -10.68
C LEU A 671 -33.84 14.53 -11.34
N ARG A 672 -35.12 14.87 -11.50
CA ARG A 672 -35.59 16.23 -11.79
C ARG A 672 -35.20 17.13 -10.61
N ILE A 673 -34.57 18.25 -10.91
CA ILE A 673 -34.40 19.38 -9.97
C ILE A 673 -35.34 20.49 -10.47
N SER A 674 -36.27 20.90 -9.62
CA SER A 674 -37.12 22.09 -9.81
C SER A 674 -36.27 23.35 -9.55
N PRO A 675 -36.43 24.44 -10.30
CA PRO A 675 -35.72 25.68 -10.03
C PRO A 675 -36.51 26.53 -9.02
N SER A 676 -35.85 27.07 -7.99
CA SER A 676 -36.37 28.23 -7.26
C SER A 676 -35.26 29.24 -7.04
N THR A 677 -35.30 30.25 -7.92
CA THR A 677 -35.09 31.69 -7.67
C THR A 677 -34.00 32.13 -6.69
N SER A 678 -33.01 32.80 -7.28
CA SER A 678 -32.16 33.82 -6.68
C SER A 678 -32.95 34.86 -5.88
N GLY A 679 -32.53 35.08 -4.63
CA GLY A 679 -33.00 36.18 -3.79
C GLY A 679 -31.91 36.59 -2.81
N THR A 680 -31.38 37.79 -3.02
CA THR A 680 -30.44 38.49 -2.15
C THR A 680 -31.13 38.91 -0.86
N SER A 681 -30.66 38.45 0.30
CA SER A 681 -30.86 39.13 1.60
C SER A 681 -30.03 38.48 2.72
N THR A 682 -29.06 39.21 3.26
CA THR A 682 -28.74 39.21 4.71
C THR A 682 -29.79 40.08 5.44
N PRO A 683 -29.94 40.06 6.79
CA PRO A 683 -29.16 39.42 7.86
C PRO A 683 -30.00 38.65 8.93
N ASN A 684 -29.40 37.84 9.81
CA ASN A 684 -29.14 38.16 11.24
C ASN A 684 -28.65 36.94 12.07
N ARG A 685 -27.94 37.30 13.15
CA ARG A 685 -27.13 36.50 14.10
C ARG A 685 -27.85 35.37 14.85
N HIS A 686 -27.19 34.20 14.92
CA HIS A 686 -26.72 33.55 16.16
C HIS A 686 -25.59 32.58 15.76
N THR A 687 -24.34 32.97 16.00
CA THR A 687 -23.15 32.20 15.65
C THR A 687 -22.77 31.27 16.80
N ASP A 688 -22.88 29.97 16.57
CA ASP A 688 -22.18 28.94 17.32
C ASP A 688 -20.66 29.14 17.19
N PRO A 689 -19.91 29.39 18.29
CA PRO A 689 -18.51 29.79 18.25
C PRO A 689 -17.53 28.66 17.85
N LEU A 690 -18.00 27.43 17.59
CA LEU A 690 -17.12 26.25 17.41
C LEU A 690 -17.03 25.70 15.98
N ARG A 691 -17.48 26.44 14.97
CA ARG A 691 -17.52 25.94 13.57
C ARG A 691 -16.15 25.78 12.91
N SER A 692 -15.11 26.43 13.44
CA SER A 692 -13.76 26.44 12.85
C SER A 692 -12.88 25.29 13.41
N PRO A 693 -12.23 24.48 12.53
CA PRO A 693 -11.28 23.44 12.97
C PRO A 693 -10.06 23.98 13.73
N ALA A 694 -9.68 25.24 13.52
CA ALA A 694 -8.56 25.87 14.20
C ALA A 694 -8.91 26.28 15.64
N THR A 695 -10.14 26.78 15.85
CA THR A 695 -10.65 27.20 17.16
C THR A 695 -10.86 25.98 18.07
N ARG A 696 -11.34 24.86 17.52
CA ARG A 696 -11.45 23.59 18.27
C ARG A 696 -10.10 23.01 18.70
N ARG A 697 -9.07 23.12 17.86
CA ARG A 697 -7.71 22.68 18.25
C ARG A 697 -7.14 23.52 19.38
N ARG A 698 -7.34 24.84 19.37
CA ARG A 698 -6.88 25.74 20.45
C ARG A 698 -7.62 25.46 21.76
N TRP A 699 -8.91 25.17 21.69
CA TRP A 699 -9.72 24.79 22.84
C TRP A 699 -9.37 23.40 23.39
N ALA A 700 -9.12 22.42 22.51
CA ALA A 700 -8.65 21.10 22.94
C ALA A 700 -7.24 21.18 23.56
N SER A 701 -6.35 22.05 23.06
CA SER A 701 -5.04 22.26 23.68
C SER A 701 -5.12 22.96 25.04
N SER A 702 -6.08 23.86 25.27
CA SER A 702 -6.27 24.49 26.58
C SER A 702 -6.85 23.51 27.60
N LEU A 703 -7.76 22.61 27.18
CA LEU A 703 -8.25 21.52 28.03
C LEU A 703 -7.15 20.52 28.41
N LEU A 704 -6.24 20.22 27.47
CA LEU A 704 -5.06 19.44 27.79
C LEU A 704 -4.18 20.20 28.78
N ASN A 705 -3.96 21.51 28.63
CA ASN A 705 -3.01 22.24 29.49
C ASN A 705 -3.51 22.60 30.89
N GLY A 706 -4.76 22.33 31.24
CA GLY A 706 -5.27 22.49 32.61
C GLY A 706 -5.63 23.93 32.99
N ASP A 707 -5.67 24.85 32.02
CA ASP A 707 -6.09 26.23 32.28
C ASP A 707 -7.63 26.32 32.27
N GLY A 708 -8.20 26.68 33.43
CA GLY A 708 -9.65 26.89 33.58
C GLY A 708 -10.19 28.00 32.68
N VAL A 709 -11.33 27.76 32.04
CA VAL A 709 -11.94 28.70 31.07
C VAL A 709 -12.82 29.72 31.79
N SER A 710 -12.55 31.02 31.60
CA SER A 710 -13.51 32.10 31.75
C SER A 710 -14.07 32.51 30.37
N PRO A 711 -15.36 32.84 30.21
CA PRO A 711 -15.92 33.21 28.90
C PRO A 711 -15.50 34.65 28.52
N PRO A 712 -15.21 34.94 27.23
CA PRO A 712 -14.85 36.30 26.82
C PRO A 712 -16.11 37.16 26.62
N SER A 713 -16.09 38.36 27.20
CA SER A 713 -17.06 39.43 26.98
C SER A 713 -16.83 40.12 25.63
N ASN A 714 -17.93 40.63 25.06
CA ASN A 714 -18.05 41.28 23.76
C ASN A 714 -17.09 42.46 23.56
N ILE A 715 -16.30 42.46 22.48
CA ILE A 715 -15.72 43.68 21.90
C ILE A 715 -15.80 43.62 20.35
N SER A 716 -16.19 44.75 19.80
CA SER A 716 -16.44 45.11 18.39
C SER A 716 -15.24 44.97 17.45
N THR A 717 -15.51 44.53 16.23
CA THR A 717 -14.64 44.59 15.04
C THR A 717 -14.31 46.02 14.60
N PRO A 718 -13.10 46.25 14.04
CA PRO A 718 -13.07 46.65 12.64
C PRO A 718 -11.96 45.96 11.80
N GLY A 719 -12.22 45.87 10.49
CA GLY A 719 -11.23 46.12 9.44
C GLY A 719 -10.14 45.07 9.19
N SER A 720 -10.32 44.28 8.14
CA SER A 720 -9.28 43.50 7.47
C SER A 720 -8.16 44.39 6.91
N GLU A 721 -6.90 44.13 7.30
CA GLU A 721 -5.74 44.31 6.41
C GLU A 721 -4.52 43.52 6.92
N GLY A 722 -3.70 43.06 5.97
CA GLY A 722 -2.81 41.89 6.06
C GLY A 722 -1.58 41.98 6.98
N PHE A 723 -1.16 40.79 7.42
CA PHE A 723 -0.06 40.51 8.34
C PHE A 723 1.36 40.65 7.71
N PHE A 724 1.51 41.14 6.48
CA PHE A 724 2.82 41.26 5.82
C PHE A 724 3.42 42.67 5.78
N THR A 725 2.85 43.62 6.52
CA THR A 725 3.36 45.00 6.56
C THR A 725 3.36 45.51 7.99
N ARG A 726 4.38 45.15 8.78
CA ARG A 726 4.98 45.94 9.88
C ARG A 726 5.92 45.09 10.73
N LEU A 727 7.10 44.80 10.19
CA LEU A 727 8.29 44.59 11.02
C LEU A 727 9.47 45.26 10.31
N ARG A 728 9.57 46.59 10.46
CA ARG A 728 10.87 47.27 10.51
C ARG A 728 10.77 48.59 11.28
N THR A 729 11.75 48.74 12.17
CA THR A 729 12.34 49.94 12.79
C THR A 729 11.59 50.72 13.86
N LYS A 730 12.13 50.65 15.08
CA LYS A 730 12.75 51.72 15.91
C LYS A 730 13.62 51.01 16.98
N SER A 731 14.79 51.43 17.43
CA SER A 731 15.77 52.49 17.13
C SER A 731 16.95 52.35 18.11
N HIS A 732 18.07 53.04 17.82
CA HIS A 732 19.28 53.34 18.64
C HIS A 732 20.52 52.48 18.28
N SER A 733 21.72 53.02 18.06
CA SER A 733 22.26 54.40 18.13
C SER A 733 23.71 54.44 17.60
N GLY A 734 24.10 55.55 16.93
CA GLY A 734 25.48 56.06 16.75
C GLY A 734 26.46 55.25 15.87
N THR A 735 27.41 55.78 15.09
CA THR A 735 27.91 57.15 14.88
C THR A 735 28.83 57.12 13.62
N THR A 736 28.76 58.16 12.77
CA THR A 736 29.81 58.75 11.85
C THR A 736 30.59 57.84 10.87
N VAL A 737 30.32 57.89 9.55
CA VAL A 737 30.83 58.81 8.48
C VAL A 737 32.26 58.53 7.99
N LYS A 738 32.41 58.07 6.72
CA LYS A 738 33.15 58.76 5.64
C LYS A 738 32.94 58.08 4.26
N GLU A 739 32.75 58.90 3.23
CA GLU A 739 32.48 58.56 1.83
C GLU A 739 33.75 58.44 0.95
N MET A 740 33.67 57.55 -0.07
CA MET A 740 34.14 57.65 -1.49
C MET A 740 35.66 57.71 -1.82
N PRO A 741 36.13 57.46 -3.09
CA PRO A 741 35.61 56.68 -4.25
C PRO A 741 36.67 55.97 -5.20
N ILE A 742 36.19 55.22 -6.23
CA ILE A 742 36.71 54.98 -7.63
C ILE A 742 37.93 54.04 -7.94
N ASP A 743 37.61 52.88 -8.60
CA ASP A 743 38.08 52.28 -9.88
C ASP A 743 39.54 51.71 -10.08
N PRO A 744 39.88 51.00 -11.20
CA PRO A 744 39.81 49.54 -11.41
C PRO A 744 41.18 48.87 -11.74
N THR A 745 41.30 47.52 -11.69
CA THR A 745 42.06 46.64 -12.63
C THR A 745 42.18 45.17 -12.16
N GLU A 746 41.92 44.27 -13.12
CA GLU A 746 42.56 42.98 -13.48
C GLU A 746 42.75 41.79 -12.50
N ASP A 747 42.20 40.67 -12.98
CA ASP A 747 42.74 39.30 -13.06
C ASP A 747 42.60 38.24 -11.94
N ALA A 748 42.16 37.08 -12.46
CA ALA A 748 42.46 35.69 -12.07
C ALA A 748 41.50 34.93 -11.09
N TRP A 749 40.69 34.07 -11.71
CA TRP A 749 40.51 32.63 -11.42
C TRP A 749 40.17 32.21 -9.97
N SER A 750 38.94 31.75 -9.72
CA SER A 750 38.61 30.32 -9.48
C SER A 750 37.23 30.14 -8.82
N SER A 751 36.43 29.24 -9.41
CA SER A 751 35.37 28.39 -8.84
C SER A 751 34.70 28.77 -7.51
N ASP A 752 33.45 29.23 -7.62
CA ASP A 752 32.42 29.22 -6.58
C ASP A 752 31.58 27.92 -6.62
N THR A 753 31.28 27.42 -5.43
CA THR A 753 30.02 26.85 -4.88
C THR A 753 30.40 25.75 -3.87
N SER A 754 30.50 25.99 -2.57
CA SER A 754 29.50 26.42 -1.56
C SER A 754 28.32 25.45 -1.42
N ASP A 755 28.31 24.68 -0.34
CA ASP A 755 27.18 24.61 0.59
C ASP A 755 27.66 24.04 1.94
N ASP A 756 27.43 24.84 2.97
CA ASP A 756 27.82 24.70 4.38
C ASP A 756 26.92 23.72 5.14
N ASP A 757 27.54 22.94 6.05
CA ASP A 757 26.87 22.25 7.17
C ASP A 757 27.36 22.91 8.48
N ASP A 758 26.47 23.67 9.13
CA ASP A 758 26.69 24.27 10.44
C ASP A 758 26.54 23.23 11.57
N LEU A 759 27.63 23.01 12.30
CA LEU A 759 27.70 22.28 13.56
C LEU A 759 27.53 23.25 14.74
N VAL A 760 26.61 22.95 15.66
CA VAL A 760 26.44 23.70 16.92
C VAL A 760 27.12 22.94 18.05
N GLU A 761 28.19 23.54 18.58
CA GLU A 761 28.84 23.23 19.86
C GLU A 761 28.00 23.72 21.05
N MET A 762 28.10 22.99 22.17
CA MET A 762 27.65 23.40 23.51
C MET A 762 28.86 23.49 24.44
N PRO A 763 28.87 24.40 25.43
CA PRO A 763 30.07 24.76 26.18
C PRO A 763 30.28 23.91 27.44
N ASP A 764 31.54 23.57 27.73
CA ASP A 764 32.03 23.12 29.03
C ASP A 764 32.73 24.28 29.74
N ASP A 765 32.46 24.42 31.03
CA ASP A 765 33.09 25.38 31.94
C ASP A 765 33.90 24.65 33.02
N ASP A 766 34.85 25.38 33.57
CA ASP A 766 36.19 24.97 34.01
C ASP A 766 36.31 24.24 35.38
N ARG A 767 37.38 23.43 35.47
CA ARG A 767 38.32 23.16 36.60
C ARG A 767 37.86 22.55 37.93
N GLY A 768 38.61 21.52 38.35
CA GLY A 768 38.89 21.31 39.79
C GLY A 768 39.53 19.99 40.23
N THR A 769 40.85 19.86 40.06
CA THR A 769 41.82 19.18 40.96
C THR A 769 41.84 17.65 41.17
N LEU A 770 43.06 17.14 40.95
CA LEU A 770 43.65 15.83 41.23
C LEU A 770 43.66 15.44 42.72
N VAL A 771 43.43 14.15 43.03
CA VAL A 771 44.17 13.37 44.05
C VAL A 771 44.20 11.90 43.60
N GLU A 772 45.42 11.35 43.50
CA GLU A 772 45.72 9.92 43.43
C GLU A 772 45.36 9.24 44.75
N GLU A 773 44.75 8.04 44.72
CA GLU A 773 45.16 6.98 45.63
C GLU A 773 44.76 5.60 45.12
N SER A 774 45.68 4.68 45.39
CA SER A 774 45.80 3.29 45.00
C SER A 774 45.07 2.31 45.93
N VAL A 775 44.93 1.05 45.46
CA VAL A 775 44.59 -0.18 46.24
C VAL A 775 43.10 -0.23 46.65
N GLU A 776 42.30 -1.26 46.40
CA GLU A 776 42.45 -2.72 46.42
C GLU A 776 41.40 -3.40 45.51
#